data_AF-A0A4T0FIV1-F1
#
_entry.id   AF-A0A4T0FIV1-F1
#
_cell.length_a   1.000
_cell.length_b   1.000
_cell.length_c   1.000
_cell.angle_alpha   90.00
_cell.angle_beta   90.00
_cell.angle_gamma   90.00
#
_symmetry.space_group_name_H-M   'P 1'
#
loop_
_entity.id
_entity.type
_entity.pdbx_description
1 polymer ?
#
loop_
_entity_poly.entity_id
_entity_poly.type
_entity_poly.pdbx_seq_one_letter_code
_entity_poly.pdbx_strand_id
1 'polypeptide(L)'
;MSKYSPLLKPSQVGKLALKHRVALAPLTRLRTRPESVPEDYVPEYYSQRSSDGGFLISEATLIAQETGSAYYNREPGIWSNEQVEQWKKVTKAVHDKKGYIYSQLWALGRIASPQYSTKVVGPSATKYQDNDVAELSADDLKRYVNHYRQAALNAVEKAGFDGVEVHGANGYLIDQFTQYTSNKRSDEYKADSLKFPSEVLDSVVEAVGADKTGIRLSPFGTFQEMRDENPLATFTPWVERIVKTHPNLAYVHFVDGTTLQDRSDGDVLKDIVKKAGIPVISNTAYTLEEAAERAEKRDELVAFGKAFIANPDLPERAKNEWPLNEANPKTFYSEGPHGYTDYPFYNCHCDDLITHAVASAITVMVHEIVRRRVASKRSSESYHLTINHFANTKNVIGAGPHSLAVCSRLIEKNPSAIYTDLEHARLSWLNKQRLRVDPKGAKRKLISHPNTLNGLKVRVFDKHPPCTHQQTPWMAHWCTMFQNLDITSMRSPMFFHSNPRDVDALLAYAYATNREKELQDIPGVVGKELSKHAKKKLVKTGKRPSYEDPVNERNRQDFKTPSSKCFFDFCREDIEQYYGIDRVVERGEVTHLGYDYYDEHNAERIFKITKEDGEQVLSKSVVVAIGNNTIPNIPSYLRSKITSKPQEVGLDGMGWCHTSAFARPGYAFPNKALQRPSARLLVVGGGLTSAQVIDKAFKNGVTDITLMVRTFIKTKPFDFDTEWVDKYQNLSKMIFWREECMRARKQMIMDARNGGSVNVPYCRRLKELESKGVLKVMTCTEISSATYDDDEGVWDVTAVSKDQMGKRRRRSSVSATSPDHHAQPAMHTHNNLKFDYLVSATGSTTDINRVGFLNDFISANPINSTDGLPHLTDDLQWNADIPLFVMGGLASLVLGPSSFNLGGARDGAERIAIRMNEILDSSGDNAKAEQQEDPRHALMQRLALNNGNYYDILGEDAD
;
A
#
# COMPACT_ATOMS: atom_id res chain seq x y z
N MET A 1 -40.26 8.05 4.12
CA MET A 1 -39.83 6.92 4.99
C MET A 1 -38.99 6.00 4.14
N SER A 2 -37.92 5.43 4.68
CA SER A 2 -37.09 4.48 3.91
C SER A 2 -37.94 3.33 3.38
N LYS A 3 -37.67 2.88 2.15
CA LYS A 3 -38.30 1.70 1.54
C LYS A 3 -38.02 0.41 2.32
N TYR A 4 -37.02 0.44 3.22
CA TYR A 4 -36.69 -0.64 4.15
C TYR A 4 -37.30 -0.43 5.56
N SER A 5 -38.22 0.52 5.73
CA SER A 5 -38.85 0.80 7.03
C SER A 5 -39.46 -0.40 7.76
N PRO A 6 -39.98 -1.47 7.11
CA PRO A 6 -40.41 -2.67 7.81
C PRO A 6 -39.30 -3.33 8.65
N LEU A 7 -38.05 -3.31 8.18
CA LEU A 7 -36.90 -3.85 8.92
C LEU A 7 -36.54 -3.05 10.17
N LEU A 8 -37.01 -1.81 10.27
CA LEU A 8 -36.67 -0.87 11.34
C LEU A 8 -37.77 -0.78 12.40
N LYS A 9 -38.83 -1.60 12.26
CA LYS A 9 -39.87 -1.71 13.27
C LYS A 9 -39.35 -2.52 14.47
N PRO A 10 -39.74 -2.17 15.70
CA PRO A 10 -39.45 -2.98 16.88
C PRO A 10 -39.94 -4.42 16.74
N SER A 11 -39.30 -5.32 17.48
CA SER A 11 -39.64 -6.73 17.56
C SER A 11 -39.25 -7.29 18.94
N GLN A 12 -39.52 -8.56 19.18
CA GLN A 12 -39.29 -9.22 20.45
C GLN A 12 -38.62 -10.57 20.21
N VAL A 13 -37.55 -10.86 20.96
CA VAL A 13 -36.92 -12.19 21.02
C VAL A 13 -36.85 -12.60 22.48
N GLY A 14 -37.59 -13.63 22.86
CA GLY A 14 -37.78 -13.97 24.27
C GLY A 14 -38.22 -12.76 25.10
N LYS A 15 -37.41 -12.35 26.09
CA LYS A 15 -37.63 -11.13 26.89
C LYS A 15 -36.96 -9.87 26.36
N LEU A 16 -36.20 -9.97 25.27
CA LEU A 16 -35.46 -8.85 24.68
C LEU A 16 -36.35 -8.01 23.76
N ALA A 17 -36.51 -6.74 24.12
CA ALA A 17 -37.19 -5.75 23.29
C ALA A 17 -36.20 -5.19 22.27
N LEU A 18 -36.35 -5.60 21.01
CA LEU A 18 -35.51 -5.17 19.90
C LEU A 18 -36.06 -3.90 19.26
N LYS A 19 -35.17 -3.03 18.81
CA LYS A 19 -35.53 -1.78 18.13
C LYS A 19 -35.68 -1.93 16.61
N HIS A 20 -35.16 -3.01 16.05
CA HIS A 20 -35.27 -3.34 14.64
C HIS A 20 -35.21 -4.86 14.42
N ARG A 21 -35.53 -5.29 13.19
CA ARG A 21 -35.62 -6.70 12.77
C ARG A 21 -34.40 -7.22 12.01
N VAL A 22 -33.37 -6.38 11.86
CA VAL A 22 -32.08 -6.75 11.29
C VAL A 22 -31.24 -7.47 12.35
N ALA A 23 -30.88 -8.74 12.10
CA ALA A 23 -30.04 -9.53 12.99
C ALA A 23 -28.71 -9.94 12.32
N LEU A 24 -27.65 -10.10 13.11
CA LEU A 24 -26.40 -10.73 12.65
C LEU A 24 -26.58 -12.25 12.64
N ALA A 25 -26.43 -12.87 11.46
CA ALA A 25 -26.41 -14.33 11.36
C ALA A 25 -25.11 -14.89 11.99
N PRO A 26 -25.14 -16.14 12.50
CA PRO A 26 -23.96 -16.82 13.02
C PRO A 26 -22.99 -17.14 11.87
N LEU A 27 -21.73 -16.70 12.02
CA LEU A 27 -20.73 -16.74 10.96
C LEU A 27 -19.36 -17.14 11.53
N THR A 28 -18.92 -18.39 11.36
CA THR A 28 -17.56 -18.82 11.72
C THR A 28 -16.50 -17.98 11.01
N ARG A 29 -15.58 -17.35 11.75
CA ARG A 29 -14.53 -16.49 11.16
C ARG A 29 -13.10 -16.94 11.46
N LEU A 30 -12.93 -17.99 12.26
CA LEU A 30 -11.65 -18.60 12.63
C LEU A 30 -10.67 -17.62 13.31
N ARG A 31 -11.20 -16.70 14.12
CA ARG A 31 -10.42 -15.66 14.82
C ARG A 31 -10.18 -15.97 16.28
N THR A 32 -9.56 -17.13 16.52
CA THR A 32 -9.17 -17.57 17.85
C THR A 32 -7.68 -17.90 17.92
N ARG A 33 -7.11 -17.79 19.11
CA ARG A 33 -5.81 -18.37 19.49
C ARG A 33 -5.92 -19.91 19.55
N PRO A 34 -4.79 -20.63 19.63
CA PRO A 34 -4.80 -22.06 19.95
C PRO A 34 -5.70 -22.36 21.15
N GLU A 35 -6.25 -23.57 21.21
CA GLU A 35 -7.24 -24.00 22.22
C GLU A 35 -8.58 -23.25 22.15
N SER A 36 -8.95 -22.76 20.96
CA SER A 36 -10.29 -22.22 20.68
C SER A 36 -10.64 -20.97 21.52
N VAL A 37 -9.64 -20.17 21.91
CA VAL A 37 -9.83 -18.95 22.71
C VAL A 37 -10.02 -17.74 21.79
N PRO A 38 -11.15 -17.00 21.85
CA PRO A 38 -11.32 -15.79 21.03
C PRO A 38 -10.16 -14.80 21.16
N GLU A 39 -9.71 -14.24 20.03
CA GLU A 39 -8.65 -13.24 19.99
C GLU A 39 -9.09 -11.90 20.60
N ASP A 40 -8.14 -11.08 21.06
CA ASP A 40 -8.45 -9.83 21.78
C ASP A 40 -9.13 -8.76 20.91
N TYR A 41 -9.14 -8.92 19.57
CA TYR A 41 -9.88 -8.06 18.63
C TYR A 41 -11.29 -8.57 18.29
N VAL A 42 -11.70 -9.75 18.74
CA VAL A 42 -13.06 -10.29 18.55
C VAL A 42 -14.14 -9.40 19.22
N PRO A 43 -13.92 -8.83 20.42
CA PRO A 43 -14.88 -7.88 21.01
C PRO A 43 -15.17 -6.67 20.11
N GLU A 44 -14.18 -6.15 19.39
CA GLU A 44 -14.37 -5.05 18.45
C GLU A 44 -15.30 -5.45 17.30
N TYR A 45 -15.14 -6.66 16.74
CA TYR A 45 -15.98 -7.15 15.64
C TYR A 45 -17.47 -7.16 15.97
N TYR A 46 -17.83 -7.71 17.13
CA TYR A 46 -19.23 -7.74 17.58
C TYR A 46 -19.70 -6.35 18.02
N SER A 47 -18.84 -5.55 18.67
CA SER A 47 -19.16 -4.17 19.02
C SER A 47 -19.48 -3.32 17.79
N GLN A 48 -18.71 -3.42 16.70
CA GLN A 48 -18.97 -2.69 15.47
C GLN A 48 -20.35 -2.98 14.87
N ARG A 49 -20.83 -4.22 15.01
CA ARG A 49 -22.14 -4.69 14.51
C ARG A 49 -23.28 -4.52 15.50
N SER A 50 -22.99 -3.91 16.65
CA SER A 50 -23.98 -3.66 17.69
C SER A 50 -24.56 -2.25 17.57
N SER A 51 -25.89 -2.20 17.58
CA SER A 51 -26.73 -1.00 17.64
C SER A 51 -27.67 -1.11 18.84
N ASP A 52 -28.21 0.03 19.28
CA ASP A 52 -29.16 0.09 20.39
C ASP A 52 -30.41 -0.76 20.08
N GLY A 53 -30.63 -1.80 20.89
CA GLY A 53 -31.69 -2.80 20.68
C GLY A 53 -31.51 -3.69 19.44
N GLY A 54 -30.28 -3.80 18.91
CA GLY A 54 -29.94 -4.74 17.84
C GLY A 54 -29.67 -6.15 18.35
N PHE A 55 -29.91 -7.17 17.52
CA PHE A 55 -29.79 -8.58 17.89
C PHE A 55 -28.68 -9.28 17.09
N LEU A 56 -27.75 -9.93 17.80
CA LEU A 56 -26.61 -10.61 17.23
C LEU A 56 -26.61 -12.09 17.65
N ILE A 57 -26.16 -12.97 16.75
CA ILE A 57 -25.87 -14.36 17.07
C ILE A 57 -24.38 -14.57 16.82
N SER A 58 -23.66 -15.07 17.81
CA SER A 58 -22.22 -15.32 17.69
C SER A 58 -21.92 -16.31 16.58
N GLU A 59 -20.67 -16.35 16.16
CA GLU A 59 -20.16 -17.48 15.42
C GLU A 59 -20.34 -18.80 16.19
N ALA A 60 -20.42 -19.90 15.44
CA ALA A 60 -20.63 -21.23 16.00
C ALA A 60 -19.51 -21.57 16.99
N THR A 61 -19.90 -21.90 18.22
CA THR A 61 -19.00 -22.04 19.37
C THR A 61 -19.06 -23.47 19.90
N LEU A 62 -17.91 -24.13 19.91
CA LEU A 62 -17.74 -25.53 20.32
C LEU A 62 -18.06 -25.71 21.81
N ILE A 63 -18.89 -26.72 22.11
CA ILE A 63 -19.40 -26.98 23.47
C ILE A 63 -18.40 -27.71 24.37
N ALA A 64 -17.46 -28.44 23.79
CA ALA A 64 -16.40 -29.17 24.50
C ALA A 64 -15.26 -29.54 23.55
N GLN A 65 -14.06 -29.74 24.09
CA GLN A 65 -12.89 -30.15 23.32
C GLN A 65 -13.12 -31.47 22.54
N GLU A 66 -13.86 -32.44 23.12
CA GLU A 66 -14.14 -33.71 22.44
C GLU A 66 -15.07 -33.58 21.22
N THR A 67 -15.73 -32.44 21.03
CA THR A 67 -16.58 -32.21 19.85
C THR A 67 -15.79 -31.97 18.56
N GLY A 68 -14.47 -31.85 18.67
CA GLY A 68 -13.53 -31.80 17.55
C GLY A 68 -13.43 -30.44 16.87
N SER A 69 -12.53 -30.35 15.91
CA SER A 69 -12.31 -29.20 15.03
C SER A 69 -12.24 -29.63 13.57
N ALA A 70 -12.68 -28.76 12.66
CA ALA A 70 -12.51 -28.90 11.23
C ALA A 70 -11.35 -28.04 10.70
N TYR A 71 -10.97 -26.96 11.40
CA TYR A 71 -10.06 -25.93 10.90
C TYR A 71 -8.96 -25.53 11.90
N TYR A 72 -7.96 -26.40 12.08
CA TYR A 72 -6.73 -26.10 12.86
C TYR A 72 -6.99 -25.66 14.32
N ASN A 73 -8.08 -26.11 14.95
CA ASN A 73 -8.53 -25.67 16.28
C ASN A 73 -8.71 -24.14 16.40
N ARG A 74 -9.16 -23.49 15.32
CA ARG A 74 -9.40 -22.04 15.25
C ARG A 74 -10.87 -21.65 15.41
N GLU A 75 -11.78 -22.61 15.55
CA GLU A 75 -13.17 -22.36 15.96
C GLU A 75 -13.22 -22.02 17.46
N PRO A 76 -14.04 -21.05 17.90
CA PRO A 76 -14.09 -20.71 19.31
C PRO A 76 -14.80 -21.78 20.15
N GLY A 77 -14.42 -21.85 21.42
CA GLY A 77 -14.99 -22.75 22.42
C GLY A 77 -15.62 -22.00 23.58
N ILE A 78 -16.36 -22.72 24.44
CA ILE A 78 -16.91 -22.16 25.69
C ILE A 78 -16.95 -23.17 26.86
N TRP A 79 -15.96 -24.05 26.94
CA TRP A 79 -15.82 -25.02 28.04
C TRP A 79 -14.78 -24.62 29.08
N SER A 80 -13.77 -23.83 28.70
CA SER A 80 -12.67 -23.42 29.59
C SER A 80 -12.91 -22.04 30.20
N ASN A 81 -12.27 -21.76 31.34
CA ASN A 81 -12.36 -20.45 31.99
C ASN A 81 -11.77 -19.34 31.11
N GLU A 82 -10.68 -19.60 30.38
CA GLU A 82 -10.06 -18.60 29.51
C GLU A 82 -10.98 -18.21 28.35
N GLN A 83 -11.63 -19.20 27.73
CA GLN A 83 -12.64 -18.97 26.70
C GLN A 83 -13.79 -18.12 27.23
N VAL A 84 -14.31 -18.45 28.41
CA VAL A 84 -15.38 -17.72 29.08
C VAL A 84 -14.99 -16.26 29.36
N GLU A 85 -13.79 -16.01 29.86
CA GLU A 85 -13.33 -14.64 30.14
C GLU A 85 -13.17 -13.80 28.86
N GLN A 86 -12.74 -14.40 27.75
CA GLN A 86 -12.68 -13.69 26.46
C GLN A 86 -14.08 -13.41 25.90
N TRP A 87 -14.99 -14.39 25.96
CA TRP A 87 -16.39 -14.17 25.58
C TRP A 87 -17.08 -13.11 26.44
N LYS A 88 -16.73 -13.00 27.72
CA LYS A 88 -17.21 -11.93 28.61
C LYS A 88 -16.83 -10.54 28.15
N LYS A 89 -15.66 -10.37 27.51
CA LYS A 89 -15.28 -9.08 26.88
C LYS A 89 -16.17 -8.79 25.67
N VAL A 90 -16.49 -9.82 24.88
CA VAL A 90 -17.37 -9.68 23.70
C VAL A 90 -18.78 -9.26 24.11
N THR A 91 -19.41 -9.99 25.03
CA THR A 91 -20.77 -9.68 25.51
C THR A 91 -20.83 -8.30 26.14
N LYS A 92 -19.84 -7.93 26.96
CA LYS A 92 -19.71 -6.58 27.50
C LYS A 92 -19.67 -5.53 26.39
N ALA A 93 -18.85 -5.71 25.35
CA ALA A 93 -18.71 -4.75 24.27
C ALA A 93 -20.01 -4.56 23.45
N VAL A 94 -20.82 -5.61 23.33
CA VAL A 94 -22.17 -5.55 22.74
C VAL A 94 -23.15 -4.80 23.66
N HIS A 95 -23.16 -5.15 24.95
CA HIS A 95 -24.04 -4.55 25.96
C HIS A 95 -23.73 -3.07 26.20
N ASP A 96 -22.47 -2.65 26.11
CA ASP A 96 -22.07 -1.25 26.20
C ASP A 96 -22.72 -0.39 25.09
N LYS A 97 -23.07 -1.01 23.95
CA LYS A 97 -23.86 -0.39 22.86
C LYS A 97 -25.36 -0.65 22.95
N LYS A 98 -25.82 -1.27 24.04
CA LYS A 98 -27.21 -1.69 24.28
C LYS A 98 -27.73 -2.67 23.23
N GLY A 99 -26.83 -3.39 22.56
CA GLY A 99 -27.20 -4.53 21.72
C GLY A 99 -27.40 -5.77 22.58
N TYR A 100 -27.91 -6.83 21.96
CA TYR A 100 -28.06 -8.14 22.57
C TYR A 100 -27.33 -9.19 21.72
N ILE A 101 -26.78 -10.21 22.38
CA ILE A 101 -26.04 -11.28 21.70
C ILE A 101 -26.35 -12.66 22.30
N TYR A 102 -26.62 -13.63 21.43
CA TYR A 102 -26.75 -15.05 21.78
C TYR A 102 -25.53 -15.84 21.33
N SER A 103 -25.11 -16.84 22.13
CA SER A 103 -24.04 -17.77 21.73
C SER A 103 -24.60 -18.96 20.93
N GLN A 104 -24.08 -19.23 19.74
CA GLN A 104 -24.50 -20.40 18.97
C GLN A 104 -23.70 -21.65 19.42
N LEU A 105 -24.38 -22.61 20.05
CA LEU A 105 -23.78 -23.84 20.59
C LEU A 105 -23.64 -24.91 19.50
N TRP A 106 -22.44 -25.47 19.38
CA TRP A 106 -22.06 -26.26 18.23
C TRP A 106 -21.27 -27.53 18.58
N ALA A 107 -21.58 -28.62 17.86
CA ALA A 107 -20.77 -29.82 17.77
C ALA A 107 -20.73 -30.31 16.32
N LEU A 108 -19.54 -30.59 15.80
CA LEU A 108 -19.33 -30.87 14.37
C LEU A 108 -19.91 -32.21 13.92
N GLY A 109 -19.88 -33.23 14.78
CA GLY A 109 -20.20 -34.60 14.38
C GLY A 109 -19.28 -35.09 13.26
N ARG A 110 -19.85 -35.68 12.20
CA ARG A 110 -19.08 -36.36 11.14
C ARG A 110 -18.17 -35.45 10.29
N ILE A 111 -18.25 -34.15 10.54
CA ILE A 111 -17.59 -33.06 9.82
C ILE A 111 -16.28 -32.65 10.51
N ALA A 112 -16.07 -33.11 11.75
CA ALA A 112 -14.79 -32.97 12.40
C ALA A 112 -13.68 -33.60 11.56
N SER A 113 -12.51 -32.97 11.54
CA SER A 113 -11.36 -33.48 10.82
C SER A 113 -10.58 -34.46 11.70
N PRO A 114 -10.23 -35.67 11.22
CA PRO A 114 -9.39 -36.60 11.96
C PRO A 114 -7.96 -36.05 12.18
N GLN A 115 -7.57 -35.00 11.44
CA GLN A 115 -6.29 -34.33 11.63
C GLN A 115 -6.24 -33.52 12.92
N TYR A 116 -7.38 -32.97 13.37
CA TYR A 116 -7.46 -32.07 14.53
C TYR A 116 -8.28 -32.65 15.68
N SER A 117 -8.98 -33.76 15.43
CA SER A 117 -9.88 -34.39 16.38
C SER A 117 -9.39 -35.78 16.71
N THR A 118 -9.38 -36.14 17.99
CA THR A 118 -9.00 -37.49 18.45
C THR A 118 -9.95 -38.56 17.92
N LYS A 119 -11.22 -38.20 17.69
CA LYS A 119 -12.26 -39.07 17.16
C LYS A 119 -13.26 -38.25 16.37
N VAL A 120 -13.62 -38.72 15.18
CA VAL A 120 -14.76 -38.19 14.42
C VAL A 120 -15.97 -39.03 14.74
N VAL A 121 -17.08 -38.40 15.11
CA VAL A 121 -18.27 -39.08 15.63
C VAL A 121 -19.52 -38.68 14.87
N GLY A 122 -20.56 -39.51 14.90
CA GLY A 122 -21.85 -39.16 14.30
C GLY A 122 -22.98 -40.04 14.84
N PRO A 123 -24.22 -39.82 14.37
CA PRO A 123 -25.33 -40.72 14.68
C PRO A 123 -25.06 -42.14 14.20
N SER A 124 -24.35 -42.29 13.08
CA SER A 124 -23.96 -43.58 12.51
C SER A 124 -22.58 -43.49 11.86
N ALA A 125 -22.00 -44.64 11.49
CA ALA A 125 -20.73 -44.72 10.76
C ALA A 125 -20.83 -44.27 9.28
N THR A 126 -21.70 -43.30 8.98
CA THR A 126 -21.86 -42.73 7.65
C THR A 126 -20.76 -41.71 7.39
N LYS A 127 -19.83 -42.06 6.52
CA LYS A 127 -18.64 -41.25 6.20
C LYS A 127 -19.00 -39.91 5.54
N TYR A 128 -18.08 -38.96 5.68
CA TYR A 128 -18.01 -37.71 4.92
C TYR A 128 -16.55 -37.51 4.50
N GLN A 129 -16.28 -37.32 3.20
CA GLN A 129 -14.92 -37.16 2.65
C GLN A 129 -13.91 -38.20 3.17
N ASP A 130 -14.29 -39.49 3.11
CA ASP A 130 -13.52 -40.66 3.55
C ASP A 130 -13.17 -40.78 5.05
N ASN A 131 -13.56 -39.81 5.88
CA ASN A 131 -13.32 -39.84 7.33
C ASN A 131 -13.94 -41.08 7.98
N ASP A 132 -13.18 -41.74 8.85
CA ASP A 132 -13.70 -42.81 9.70
C ASP A 132 -14.57 -42.21 10.80
N VAL A 133 -15.89 -42.39 10.67
CA VAL A 133 -16.90 -41.88 11.60
C VAL A 133 -17.29 -42.99 12.57
N ALA A 134 -17.14 -42.73 13.86
CA ALA A 134 -17.62 -43.62 14.89
C ALA A 134 -19.06 -43.28 15.30
N GLU A 135 -19.92 -44.29 15.36
CA GLU A 135 -21.26 -44.14 15.92
C GLU A 135 -21.18 -43.81 17.42
N LEU A 136 -21.93 -42.78 17.85
CA LEU A 136 -22.03 -42.42 19.27
C LEU A 136 -22.77 -43.52 20.05
N SER A 137 -22.19 -43.96 21.17
CA SER A 137 -22.84 -44.89 22.10
C SER A 137 -23.88 -44.18 22.97
N ALA A 138 -24.74 -44.93 23.66
CA ALA A 138 -25.72 -44.37 24.58
C ALA A 138 -25.09 -43.49 25.68
N ASP A 139 -23.90 -43.84 26.15
CA ASP A 139 -23.17 -43.04 27.16
C ASP A 139 -22.56 -41.78 26.53
N ASP A 140 -22.11 -41.84 25.27
CA ASP A 140 -21.67 -40.64 24.55
C ASP A 140 -22.84 -39.67 24.34
N LEU A 141 -24.03 -40.16 24.00
CA LEU A 141 -25.22 -39.31 23.81
C LEU A 141 -25.55 -38.51 25.08
N LYS A 142 -25.59 -39.18 26.24
CA LYS A 142 -25.78 -38.51 27.54
C LYS A 142 -24.70 -37.48 27.82
N ARG A 143 -23.45 -37.79 27.49
CA ARG A 143 -22.31 -36.89 27.68
C ARG A 143 -22.41 -35.65 26.79
N TYR A 144 -22.77 -35.81 25.52
CA TYR A 144 -22.98 -34.68 24.60
C TYR A 144 -24.15 -33.80 25.01
N VAL A 145 -25.28 -34.38 25.47
CA VAL A 145 -26.39 -33.61 26.06
C VAL A 145 -25.88 -32.76 27.23
N ASN A 146 -25.09 -33.35 28.13
CA ASN A 146 -24.50 -32.60 29.25
C ASN A 146 -23.48 -31.53 28.79
N HIS A 147 -22.74 -31.74 27.69
CA HIS A 147 -21.87 -30.72 27.12
C HIS A 147 -22.65 -29.52 26.59
N TYR A 148 -23.78 -29.73 25.90
CA TYR A 148 -24.67 -28.63 25.50
C TYR A 148 -25.20 -27.87 26.73
N ARG A 149 -25.68 -28.61 27.74
CA ARG A 149 -26.16 -28.05 29.00
C ARG A 149 -25.10 -27.17 29.69
N GLN A 150 -23.87 -27.69 29.81
CA GLN A 150 -22.78 -26.97 30.49
C GLN A 150 -22.29 -25.76 29.69
N ALA A 151 -22.22 -25.87 28.36
CA ALA A 151 -21.87 -24.76 27.48
C ALA A 151 -22.92 -23.64 27.55
N ALA A 152 -24.21 -23.98 27.64
CA ALA A 152 -25.28 -23.00 27.84
C ALA A 152 -25.13 -22.23 29.16
N LEU A 153 -24.85 -22.93 30.27
CA LEU A 153 -24.57 -22.31 31.56
C LEU A 153 -23.33 -21.41 31.51
N ASN A 154 -22.25 -21.86 30.84
CA ASN A 154 -21.06 -21.05 30.69
C ASN A 154 -21.33 -19.78 29.87
N ALA A 155 -22.12 -19.88 28.80
CA ALA A 155 -22.50 -18.75 27.96
C ALA A 155 -23.32 -17.71 28.73
N VAL A 156 -24.43 -18.13 29.33
CA VAL A 156 -25.39 -17.19 29.95
C VAL A 156 -24.91 -16.72 31.32
N GLU A 157 -24.54 -17.64 32.20
CA GLU A 157 -24.28 -17.31 33.61
C GLU A 157 -22.87 -16.78 33.87
N LYS A 158 -21.89 -17.13 33.01
CA LYS A 158 -20.48 -16.74 33.23
C LYS A 158 -19.97 -15.73 32.20
N ALA A 159 -20.19 -16.00 30.92
CA ALA A 159 -19.76 -15.12 29.84
C ALA A 159 -20.73 -13.96 29.59
N GLY A 160 -21.94 -13.99 30.15
CA GLY A 160 -22.89 -12.87 30.07
C GLY A 160 -23.61 -12.75 28.72
N PHE A 161 -23.76 -13.82 27.96
CA PHE A 161 -24.65 -13.82 26.80
C PHE A 161 -26.11 -13.66 27.24
N ASP A 162 -26.93 -12.99 26.44
CA ASP A 162 -28.36 -12.82 26.73
C ASP A 162 -29.15 -14.14 26.60
N GLY A 163 -28.58 -15.09 25.84
CA GLY A 163 -29.12 -16.42 25.61
C GLY A 163 -28.23 -17.26 24.71
N VAL A 164 -28.77 -18.38 24.23
CA VAL A 164 -28.06 -19.33 23.36
C VAL A 164 -28.92 -19.77 22.18
N GLU A 165 -28.27 -20.07 21.07
CA GLU A 165 -28.86 -20.72 19.90
C GLU A 165 -28.32 -22.14 19.76
N VAL A 166 -29.20 -23.14 19.81
CA VAL A 166 -28.82 -24.53 19.53
C VAL A 166 -28.65 -24.71 18.02
N HIS A 167 -27.46 -25.12 17.56
CA HIS A 167 -27.20 -25.31 16.13
C HIS A 167 -27.72 -26.68 15.63
N GLY A 168 -29.00 -26.72 15.25
CA GLY A 168 -29.69 -27.87 14.63
C GLY A 168 -29.71 -27.85 13.10
N ALA A 169 -28.65 -27.38 12.45
CA ALA A 169 -28.65 -27.07 11.02
C ALA A 169 -27.28 -27.37 10.35
N ASN A 170 -27.24 -27.17 9.03
CA ASN A 170 -26.06 -27.18 8.16
C ASN A 170 -25.24 -28.48 8.20
N GLY A 171 -25.87 -29.60 8.54
CA GLY A 171 -25.21 -30.91 8.56
C GLY A 171 -24.31 -31.18 9.75
N TYR A 172 -24.43 -30.41 10.83
CA TYR A 172 -23.74 -30.67 12.09
C TYR A 172 -24.52 -31.62 13.00
N LEU A 173 -23.98 -31.97 14.17
CA LEU A 173 -24.39 -33.16 14.92
C LEU A 173 -25.91 -33.32 15.12
N ILE A 174 -26.60 -32.26 15.55
CA ILE A 174 -28.06 -32.32 15.79
C ILE A 174 -28.83 -32.54 14.47
N ASP A 175 -28.42 -31.86 13.39
CA ASP A 175 -29.01 -32.02 12.06
C ASP A 175 -28.73 -33.43 11.49
N GLN A 176 -27.54 -33.97 11.78
CA GLN A 176 -27.17 -35.34 11.42
C GLN A 176 -28.09 -36.37 12.08
N PHE A 177 -28.49 -36.17 13.34
CA PHE A 177 -29.47 -37.02 14.01
C PHE A 177 -30.89 -36.85 13.45
N THR A 178 -31.25 -35.61 13.12
CA THR A 178 -32.60 -35.24 12.69
C THR A 178 -32.96 -35.89 11.34
N GLN A 179 -32.00 -35.94 10.41
CA GLN A 179 -32.22 -36.40 9.04
C GLN A 179 -31.85 -37.87 8.82
N TYR A 180 -32.70 -38.59 8.08
CA TYR A 180 -32.50 -39.99 7.75
C TYR A 180 -31.31 -40.22 6.81
N THR A 181 -30.89 -39.21 6.05
CA THR A 181 -29.74 -39.33 5.14
C THR A 181 -28.45 -39.70 5.88
N SER A 182 -28.28 -39.21 7.11
CA SER A 182 -27.10 -39.43 7.97
C SER A 182 -27.35 -40.35 9.17
N ASN A 183 -28.56 -40.40 9.71
CA ASN A 183 -28.90 -41.26 10.84
C ASN A 183 -29.36 -42.65 10.35
N LYS A 184 -28.48 -43.65 10.48
CA LYS A 184 -28.73 -45.05 10.07
C LYS A 184 -28.77 -46.01 11.26
N ARG A 185 -28.92 -45.49 12.49
CA ARG A 185 -28.92 -46.26 13.73
C ARG A 185 -29.94 -47.40 13.71
N SER A 186 -29.84 -48.32 14.66
CA SER A 186 -30.81 -49.42 14.83
C SER A 186 -31.49 -49.40 16.21
N ASP A 187 -31.17 -48.43 17.05
CA ASP A 187 -31.69 -48.28 18.41
C ASP A 187 -32.85 -47.27 18.49
N GLU A 188 -33.21 -46.87 19.70
CA GLU A 188 -34.32 -45.94 19.96
C GLU A 188 -34.16 -44.58 19.28
N TYR A 189 -32.92 -44.15 19.00
CA TYR A 189 -32.63 -42.90 18.29
C TYR A 189 -32.78 -43.01 16.76
N LYS A 190 -33.07 -44.22 16.24
CA LYS A 190 -33.60 -44.42 14.89
C LYS A 190 -35.14 -44.46 14.90
N ALA A 191 -35.72 -45.13 15.89
CA ALA A 191 -37.17 -45.25 16.03
C ALA A 191 -37.84 -43.87 16.20
N ASP A 192 -37.14 -42.96 16.87
CA ASP A 192 -37.47 -41.54 16.94
C ASP A 192 -36.20 -40.72 16.71
N SER A 193 -35.93 -40.35 15.45
CA SER A 193 -34.76 -39.53 15.06
C SER A 193 -34.72 -38.16 15.74
N LEU A 194 -35.87 -37.69 16.20
CA LEU A 194 -36.04 -36.42 16.89
C LEU A 194 -35.76 -36.52 18.39
N LYS A 195 -35.52 -37.73 18.93
CA LYS A 195 -35.27 -37.94 20.37
C LYS A 195 -34.02 -37.19 20.85
N PHE A 196 -32.85 -37.43 20.23
CA PHE A 196 -31.61 -36.77 20.64
C PHE A 196 -31.66 -35.23 20.47
N PRO A 197 -32.14 -34.68 19.33
CA PRO A 197 -32.41 -33.25 19.21
C PRO A 197 -33.34 -32.69 20.31
N SER A 198 -34.37 -33.45 20.71
CA SER A 198 -35.27 -33.06 21.81
C SER A 198 -34.53 -33.03 23.14
N GLU A 199 -33.79 -34.08 23.48
CA GLU A 199 -33.03 -34.16 24.74
C GLU A 199 -31.99 -33.04 24.88
N VAL A 200 -31.31 -32.68 23.77
CA VAL A 200 -30.40 -31.53 23.75
C VAL A 200 -31.17 -30.23 24.01
N LEU A 201 -32.26 -29.97 23.27
CA LEU A 201 -33.04 -28.75 23.44
C LEU A 201 -33.65 -28.65 24.84
N ASP A 202 -34.21 -29.74 25.37
CA ASP A 202 -34.77 -29.84 26.71
C ASP A 202 -33.71 -29.50 27.76
N SER A 203 -32.51 -30.08 27.66
CA SER A 203 -31.42 -29.85 28.62
C SER A 203 -30.93 -28.40 28.63
N VAL A 204 -30.91 -27.73 27.48
CA VAL A 204 -30.52 -26.33 27.35
C VAL A 204 -31.61 -25.43 27.91
N VAL A 205 -32.87 -25.71 27.59
CA VAL A 205 -34.03 -24.98 28.14
C VAL A 205 -34.10 -25.11 29.66
N GLU A 206 -33.86 -26.31 30.21
CA GLU A 206 -33.78 -26.53 31.65
C GLU A 206 -32.66 -25.73 32.30
N ALA A 207 -31.51 -25.60 31.61
CA ALA A 207 -30.35 -24.91 32.14
C ALA A 207 -30.48 -23.38 32.19
N VAL A 208 -31.01 -22.75 31.13
CA VAL A 208 -30.98 -21.29 30.99
C VAL A 208 -32.37 -20.65 30.75
N GLY A 209 -33.41 -21.45 30.57
CA GLY A 209 -34.77 -21.01 30.32
C GLY A 209 -35.13 -20.94 28.83
N ALA A 210 -36.40 -21.23 28.51
CA ALA A 210 -36.92 -21.22 27.14
C ALA A 210 -36.84 -19.83 26.49
N ASP A 211 -37.06 -18.77 27.27
CA ASP A 211 -37.01 -17.37 26.83
C ASP A 211 -35.59 -16.88 26.51
N LYS A 212 -34.56 -17.66 26.86
CA LYS A 212 -33.15 -17.44 26.49
C LYS A 212 -32.61 -18.48 25.49
N THR A 213 -33.45 -19.38 25.00
CA THR A 213 -33.03 -20.46 24.12
C THR A 213 -33.67 -20.30 22.75
N GLY A 214 -32.87 -20.31 21.69
CA GLY A 214 -33.32 -20.43 20.31
C GLY A 214 -32.79 -21.70 19.65
N ILE A 215 -33.33 -22.08 18.50
CA ILE A 215 -32.82 -23.20 17.70
C ILE A 215 -32.76 -22.83 16.22
N ARG A 216 -31.66 -23.18 15.55
CA ARG A 216 -31.47 -22.96 14.11
C ARG A 216 -31.65 -24.26 13.32
N LEU A 217 -32.41 -24.21 12.22
CA LEU A 217 -32.75 -25.33 11.35
C LEU A 217 -32.42 -25.00 9.88
N SER A 218 -32.05 -25.99 9.07
CA SER A 218 -31.84 -25.82 7.62
C SER A 218 -32.57 -26.91 6.82
N PRO A 219 -33.92 -26.93 6.80
CA PRO A 219 -34.68 -28.08 6.31
C PRO A 219 -34.37 -28.48 4.87
N PHE A 220 -34.07 -27.50 4.01
CA PHE A 220 -33.86 -27.69 2.57
C PHE A 220 -32.38 -27.59 2.16
N GLY A 221 -31.47 -27.46 3.12
CA GLY A 221 -30.05 -27.30 2.86
C GLY A 221 -29.38 -28.59 2.38
N THR A 222 -28.58 -28.50 1.31
CA THR A 222 -27.80 -29.64 0.75
C THR A 222 -26.34 -29.64 1.21
N PHE A 223 -25.94 -28.65 2.00
CA PHE A 223 -24.57 -28.52 2.48
C PHE A 223 -24.17 -29.76 3.30
N GLN A 224 -22.93 -30.22 3.14
CA GLN A 224 -22.39 -31.40 3.84
C GLN A 224 -23.19 -32.71 3.62
N GLU A 225 -23.67 -32.90 2.38
CA GLU A 225 -24.41 -34.11 1.97
C GLU A 225 -25.67 -34.36 2.80
N MET A 226 -26.31 -33.26 3.23
CA MET A 226 -27.61 -33.28 3.88
C MET A 226 -28.74 -33.18 2.86
N ARG A 227 -29.98 -33.13 3.37
CA ARG A 227 -31.28 -33.14 2.69
C ARG A 227 -31.85 -34.54 2.55
N ASP A 228 -32.85 -34.83 3.37
CA ASP A 228 -33.76 -35.97 3.17
C ASP A 228 -34.56 -35.81 1.88
N GLU A 229 -35.00 -36.94 1.30
CA GLU A 229 -35.79 -36.97 0.07
C GLU A 229 -37.11 -36.19 0.19
N ASN A 230 -37.75 -36.26 1.36
CA ASN A 230 -38.92 -35.46 1.71
C ASN A 230 -38.64 -34.62 2.97
N PRO A 231 -38.08 -33.40 2.83
CA PRO A 231 -37.76 -32.55 3.96
C PRO A 231 -38.95 -32.23 4.88
N LEU A 232 -40.14 -32.02 4.31
CA LEU A 232 -41.33 -31.69 5.10
C LEU A 232 -41.77 -32.85 6.00
N ALA A 233 -41.59 -34.11 5.57
CA ALA A 233 -41.89 -35.27 6.40
C ALA A 233 -40.98 -35.37 7.65
N THR A 234 -39.75 -34.84 7.58
CA THR A 234 -38.81 -34.81 8.71
C THR A 234 -39.03 -33.56 9.58
N PHE A 235 -39.10 -32.38 8.96
CA PHE A 235 -39.07 -31.11 9.68
C PHE A 235 -40.45 -30.64 10.17
N THR A 236 -41.57 -31.09 9.59
CA THR A 236 -42.91 -30.75 10.10
C THR A 236 -43.12 -31.34 11.50
N PRO A 237 -42.95 -32.66 11.73
CA PRO A 237 -43.07 -33.23 13.07
C PRO A 237 -42.05 -32.63 14.05
N TRP A 238 -40.87 -32.24 13.55
CA TRP A 238 -39.85 -31.63 14.39
C TRP A 238 -40.27 -30.24 14.89
N VAL A 239 -40.72 -29.37 13.99
CA VAL A 239 -41.23 -28.05 14.36
C VAL A 239 -42.47 -28.16 15.25
N GLU A 240 -43.41 -29.07 14.96
CA GLU A 240 -44.57 -29.33 15.81
C GLU A 240 -44.18 -29.78 17.22
N ARG A 241 -43.15 -30.64 17.33
CA ARG A 241 -42.63 -31.08 18.62
C ARG A 241 -42.01 -29.92 19.39
N ILE A 242 -41.19 -29.09 18.74
CA ILE A 242 -40.55 -27.91 19.35
C ILE A 242 -41.62 -26.98 19.92
N VAL A 243 -42.61 -26.57 19.12
CA VAL A 243 -43.63 -25.60 19.57
C VAL A 243 -44.52 -26.16 20.67
N LYS A 244 -44.75 -27.49 20.68
CA LYS A 244 -45.56 -28.17 21.70
C LYS A 244 -44.82 -28.28 23.03
N THR A 245 -43.53 -28.59 23.00
CA THR A 245 -42.71 -28.82 24.20
C THR A 245 -42.21 -27.51 24.81
N HIS A 246 -41.84 -26.55 23.95
CA HIS A 246 -41.27 -25.26 24.34
C HIS A 246 -42.03 -24.10 23.73
N PRO A 247 -43.31 -23.86 24.12
CA PRO A 247 -44.13 -22.79 23.55
C PRO A 247 -43.59 -21.37 23.83
N ASN A 248 -42.68 -21.23 24.80
CA ASN A 248 -42.04 -19.97 25.18
C ASN A 248 -40.59 -19.87 24.71
N LEU A 249 -40.20 -20.67 23.71
CA LEU A 249 -38.86 -20.59 23.12
C LEU A 249 -38.59 -19.17 22.59
N ALA A 250 -37.35 -18.68 22.72
CA ALA A 250 -37.01 -17.31 22.35
C ALA A 250 -37.25 -17.04 20.87
N TYR A 251 -36.92 -18.00 20.00
CA TYR A 251 -37.18 -17.99 18.55
C TYR A 251 -36.85 -19.34 17.89
N VAL A 252 -37.34 -19.53 16.65
CA VAL A 252 -36.81 -20.55 15.71
C VAL A 252 -36.21 -19.85 14.49
N HIS A 253 -34.98 -20.22 14.15
CA HIS A 253 -34.20 -19.63 13.07
C HIS A 253 -34.09 -20.59 11.89
N PHE A 254 -34.60 -20.20 10.73
CA PHE A 254 -34.59 -21.01 9.51
C PHE A 254 -33.54 -20.50 8.51
N VAL A 255 -32.70 -21.41 8.04
CA VAL A 255 -31.94 -21.23 6.80
C VAL A 255 -32.83 -21.66 5.64
N ASP A 256 -33.29 -20.69 4.85
CA ASP A 256 -34.23 -20.94 3.76
C ASP A 256 -33.55 -21.54 2.54
N GLY A 257 -34.29 -22.41 1.85
CA GLY A 257 -33.86 -22.98 0.59
C GLY A 257 -33.70 -21.93 -0.52
N THR A 258 -32.93 -22.30 -1.53
CA THR A 258 -32.57 -21.39 -2.63
C THR A 258 -33.60 -21.39 -3.76
N THR A 259 -34.47 -22.40 -3.84
CA THR A 259 -35.54 -22.49 -4.85
C THR A 259 -36.84 -21.86 -4.35
N LEU A 260 -37.72 -21.44 -5.27
CA LEU A 260 -39.05 -20.92 -4.91
C LEU A 260 -39.90 -21.96 -4.17
N GLN A 261 -39.80 -23.23 -4.56
CA GLN A 261 -40.51 -24.31 -3.89
C GLN A 261 -40.01 -24.51 -2.46
N ASP A 262 -38.69 -24.59 -2.26
CA ASP A 262 -38.12 -24.76 -0.91
C ASP A 262 -38.48 -23.56 0.00
N ARG A 263 -38.54 -22.34 -0.54
CA ARG A 263 -38.99 -21.15 0.20
C ARG A 263 -40.47 -21.26 0.58
N SER A 264 -41.33 -21.71 -0.34
CA SER A 264 -42.76 -21.92 -0.08
C SER A 264 -43.00 -23.01 0.97
N ASP A 265 -42.27 -24.12 0.89
CA ASP A 265 -42.37 -25.22 1.85
C ASP A 265 -41.79 -24.82 3.22
N GLY A 266 -40.73 -24.01 3.23
CA GLY A 266 -40.22 -23.39 4.46
C GLY A 266 -41.22 -22.46 5.13
N ASP A 267 -42.03 -21.74 4.34
CA ASP A 267 -43.09 -20.89 4.89
C ASP A 267 -44.16 -21.69 5.63
N VAL A 268 -44.47 -22.92 5.20
CA VAL A 268 -45.36 -23.83 5.91
C VAL A 268 -44.83 -24.14 7.32
N LEU A 269 -43.53 -24.46 7.44
CA LEU A 269 -42.89 -24.74 8.72
C LEU A 269 -42.89 -23.50 9.63
N LYS A 270 -42.55 -22.33 9.07
CA LYS A 270 -42.57 -21.06 9.81
C LYS A 270 -43.97 -20.69 10.29
N ASP A 271 -45.01 -20.97 9.51
CA ASP A 271 -46.39 -20.71 9.91
C ASP A 271 -46.80 -21.53 11.14
N ILE A 272 -46.29 -22.76 11.30
CA ILE A 272 -46.51 -23.58 12.51
C ILE A 272 -45.89 -22.88 13.73
N VAL A 273 -44.64 -22.42 13.62
CA VAL A 273 -43.93 -21.69 14.70
C VAL A 273 -44.66 -20.41 15.08
N LYS A 274 -45.04 -19.61 14.08
CA LYS A 274 -45.70 -18.32 14.33
C LYS A 274 -47.10 -18.47 14.90
N LYS A 275 -47.86 -19.49 14.49
CA LYS A 275 -49.16 -19.81 15.09
C LYS A 275 -49.05 -20.18 16.56
N ALA A 276 -47.92 -20.75 16.98
CA ALA A 276 -47.62 -21.01 18.39
C ALA A 276 -47.16 -19.76 19.16
N GLY A 277 -47.03 -18.60 18.51
CA GLY A 277 -46.60 -17.35 19.14
C GLY A 277 -45.08 -17.19 19.28
N ILE A 278 -44.29 -18.09 18.70
CA ILE A 278 -42.83 -18.06 18.78
C ILE A 278 -42.27 -17.18 17.64
N PRO A 279 -41.33 -16.26 17.91
CA PRO A 279 -40.67 -15.46 16.87
C PRO A 279 -39.92 -16.32 15.84
N VAL A 280 -39.95 -15.90 14.58
CA VAL A 280 -39.22 -16.55 13.48
C VAL A 280 -38.11 -15.63 12.98
N ILE A 281 -36.91 -16.19 12.87
CA ILE A 281 -35.77 -15.58 12.18
C ILE A 281 -35.57 -16.27 10.83
N SER A 282 -35.59 -15.51 9.76
CA SER A 282 -35.35 -16.00 8.40
C SER A 282 -33.93 -15.64 7.94
N ASN A 283 -33.25 -16.59 7.32
CA ASN A 283 -31.89 -16.41 6.82
C ASN A 283 -31.72 -17.10 5.46
N THR A 284 -31.38 -16.32 4.45
CA THR A 284 -30.79 -16.81 3.18
C THR A 284 -30.01 -15.65 2.56
N ALA A 285 -29.58 -15.75 1.32
CA ALA A 285 -28.90 -14.64 0.61
C ALA A 285 -29.87 -13.47 0.28
N TYR A 286 -30.70 -13.03 1.24
CA TYR A 286 -31.67 -11.96 1.09
C TYR A 286 -31.00 -10.62 0.81
N THR A 287 -31.56 -9.93 -0.18
CA THR A 287 -31.38 -8.48 -0.35
C THR A 287 -32.13 -7.71 0.75
N LEU A 288 -31.81 -6.42 0.95
CA LEU A 288 -32.55 -5.58 1.89
C LEU A 288 -34.02 -5.44 1.49
N GLU A 289 -34.31 -5.44 0.19
CA GLU A 289 -35.67 -5.44 -0.37
C GLU A 289 -36.45 -6.69 0.01
N GLU A 290 -35.92 -7.88 -0.29
CA GLU A 290 -36.59 -9.15 0.06
C GLU A 290 -36.76 -9.26 1.58
N ALA A 291 -35.75 -8.84 2.35
CA ALA A 291 -35.83 -8.86 3.81
C ALA A 291 -36.92 -7.92 4.35
N ALA A 292 -37.07 -6.72 3.78
CA ALA A 292 -38.14 -5.79 4.14
C ALA A 292 -39.52 -6.36 3.79
N GLU A 293 -39.65 -7.05 2.66
CA GLU A 293 -40.89 -7.74 2.29
C GLU A 293 -41.24 -8.86 3.29
N ARG A 294 -40.27 -9.67 3.72
CA ARG A 294 -40.47 -10.71 4.74
C ARG A 294 -40.89 -10.10 6.08
N ALA A 295 -40.22 -9.03 6.50
CA ALA A 295 -40.57 -8.32 7.73
C ALA A 295 -41.98 -7.71 7.67
N GLU A 296 -42.39 -7.18 6.51
CA GLU A 296 -43.71 -6.57 6.34
C GLU A 296 -44.84 -7.60 6.24
N LYS A 297 -44.71 -8.58 5.34
CA LYS A 297 -45.78 -9.54 5.05
C LYS A 297 -45.90 -10.63 6.09
N ARG A 298 -44.78 -10.98 6.72
CA ARG A 298 -44.68 -12.15 7.60
C ARG A 298 -44.17 -11.80 8.98
N ASP A 299 -43.98 -10.54 9.36
CA ASP A 299 -43.59 -10.16 10.72
C ASP A 299 -42.30 -10.88 11.20
N GLU A 300 -41.41 -11.21 10.27
CA GLU A 300 -40.19 -11.98 10.55
C GLU A 300 -39.03 -11.06 10.95
N LEU A 301 -38.12 -11.57 11.78
CA LEU A 301 -36.77 -11.02 11.89
C LEU A 301 -35.93 -11.61 10.76
N VAL A 302 -34.98 -10.84 10.23
CA VAL A 302 -34.13 -11.30 9.13
C VAL A 302 -32.66 -11.22 9.53
N ALA A 303 -32.00 -12.38 9.52
CA ALA A 303 -30.59 -12.48 9.84
C ALA A 303 -29.72 -12.39 8.58
N PHE A 304 -28.72 -11.52 8.61
CA PHE A 304 -27.81 -11.27 7.49
C PHE A 304 -26.43 -11.85 7.77
N GLY A 305 -25.92 -12.62 6.80
CA GLY A 305 -24.57 -13.18 6.83
C GLY A 305 -23.56 -12.26 6.14
N LYS A 306 -23.28 -12.55 4.85
CA LYS A 306 -22.27 -11.83 4.05
C LYS A 306 -22.43 -10.31 4.06
N ALA A 307 -23.66 -9.80 3.96
CA ALA A 307 -23.92 -8.37 4.00
C ALA A 307 -23.43 -7.74 5.32
N PHE A 308 -23.69 -8.38 6.45
CA PHE A 308 -23.31 -7.88 7.77
C PHE A 308 -21.80 -8.10 8.08
N ILE A 309 -21.14 -9.05 7.41
CA ILE A 309 -19.66 -9.11 7.41
C ILE A 309 -19.10 -7.80 6.89
N ALA A 310 -19.59 -7.31 5.74
CA ALA A 310 -19.02 -6.14 5.09
C ALA A 310 -19.55 -4.80 5.59
N ASN A 311 -20.70 -4.80 6.27
CA ASN A 311 -21.42 -3.58 6.64
C ASN A 311 -21.68 -3.60 8.15
N PRO A 312 -20.76 -3.11 8.98
CA PRO A 312 -20.94 -3.11 10.44
C PRO A 312 -22.17 -2.29 10.87
N ASP A 313 -22.58 -1.31 10.06
CA ASP A 313 -23.71 -0.41 10.25
C ASP A 313 -24.92 -0.73 9.37
N LEU A 314 -25.12 -2.02 9.03
CA LEU A 314 -26.20 -2.46 8.14
C LEU A 314 -27.60 -1.90 8.49
N PRO A 315 -28.03 -1.82 9.78
CA PRO A 315 -29.31 -1.21 10.12
C PRO A 315 -29.40 0.28 9.75
N GLU A 316 -28.33 1.05 9.96
CA GLU A 316 -28.30 2.47 9.57
C GLU A 316 -28.23 2.64 8.05
N ARG A 317 -27.58 1.73 7.33
CA ARG A 317 -27.63 1.72 5.86
C ARG A 317 -29.03 1.44 5.33
N ALA A 318 -29.77 0.50 5.94
CA ALA A 318 -31.17 0.28 5.61
C ALA A 318 -32.05 1.49 5.98
N LYS A 319 -31.78 2.15 7.10
CA LYS A 319 -32.53 3.35 7.51
C LYS A 319 -32.36 4.53 6.57
N ASN A 320 -31.14 4.76 6.09
CA ASN A 320 -30.81 5.91 5.26
C ASN A 320 -30.70 5.58 3.76
N GLU A 321 -30.97 4.32 3.38
CA GLU A 321 -30.84 3.81 2.01
C GLU A 321 -29.43 3.99 1.43
N TRP A 322 -28.41 3.84 2.28
CA TRP A 322 -27.02 3.97 1.89
C TRP A 322 -26.50 2.72 1.17
N PRO A 323 -25.55 2.86 0.22
CA PRO A 323 -24.96 1.74 -0.49
C PRO A 323 -24.27 0.77 0.49
N LEU A 324 -24.34 -0.53 0.18
CA LEU A 324 -23.66 -1.58 0.93
C LEU A 324 -22.23 -1.78 0.42
N ASN A 325 -21.27 -1.94 1.33
CA ASN A 325 -19.94 -2.43 1.03
C ASN A 325 -20.01 -3.87 0.51
N GLU A 326 -19.08 -4.22 -0.39
CA GLU A 326 -18.92 -5.59 -0.87
C GLU A 326 -18.10 -6.44 0.11
N ALA A 327 -18.57 -7.66 0.39
CA ALA A 327 -17.85 -8.61 1.21
C ALA A 327 -16.75 -9.30 0.42
N ASN A 328 -15.54 -9.36 0.97
CA ASN A 328 -14.39 -10.07 0.40
C ASN A 328 -14.35 -11.53 0.88
N PRO A 329 -14.72 -12.53 0.04
CA PRO A 329 -14.81 -13.93 0.47
C PRO A 329 -13.47 -14.54 0.88
N LYS A 330 -12.35 -14.00 0.37
CA LYS A 330 -11.00 -14.49 0.68
C LYS A 330 -10.61 -14.30 2.15
N THR A 331 -11.33 -13.43 2.87
CA THR A 331 -11.06 -13.08 4.28
C THR A 331 -12.09 -13.67 5.25
N PHE A 332 -13.05 -14.45 4.76
CA PHE A 332 -14.07 -15.06 5.62
C PHE A 332 -13.46 -16.00 6.64
N TYR A 333 -12.51 -16.83 6.20
CA TYR A 333 -11.79 -17.81 7.02
C TYR A 333 -10.28 -17.54 6.91
N SER A 334 -9.79 -16.55 7.65
CA SER A 334 -8.36 -16.18 7.68
C SER A 334 -7.96 -15.86 9.12
N GLU A 335 -6.76 -15.35 9.35
CA GLU A 335 -6.33 -14.89 10.68
C GLU A 335 -6.25 -13.35 10.69
N GLY A 336 -6.19 -12.74 11.89
CA GLY A 336 -5.98 -11.30 12.08
C GLY A 336 -7.20 -10.39 11.75
N PRO A 337 -7.13 -9.09 12.08
CA PRO A 337 -8.28 -8.18 11.98
C PRO A 337 -8.72 -7.83 10.55
N HIS A 338 -7.90 -8.10 9.52
CA HIS A 338 -8.22 -7.78 8.13
C HIS A 338 -9.39 -8.60 7.56
N GLY A 339 -10.30 -7.92 6.87
CA GLY A 339 -11.56 -8.47 6.40
C GLY A 339 -12.50 -8.92 7.52
N TYR A 340 -12.29 -8.42 8.74
CA TYR A 340 -13.07 -8.74 9.93
C TYR A 340 -13.57 -7.45 10.61
N THR A 341 -12.66 -6.65 11.18
CA THR A 341 -12.97 -5.37 11.86
C THR A 341 -12.67 -4.12 11.01
N ASP A 342 -12.11 -4.27 9.81
CA ASP A 342 -11.68 -3.15 8.96
C ASP A 342 -12.63 -2.80 7.80
N TYR A 343 -13.85 -3.38 7.81
CA TYR A 343 -14.91 -2.93 6.92
C TYR A 343 -15.44 -1.56 7.38
N PRO A 344 -15.55 -0.57 6.48
CA PRO A 344 -15.87 0.80 6.87
C PRO A 344 -17.35 0.97 7.22
N PHE A 345 -17.63 1.85 8.19
CA PHE A 345 -18.95 2.46 8.38
C PHE A 345 -19.25 3.44 7.24
N TYR A 346 -20.51 3.71 6.97
CA TYR A 346 -20.91 4.72 5.98
C TYR A 346 -20.71 6.12 6.55
N ASN A 347 -20.14 7.03 5.76
CA ASN A 347 -19.88 8.41 6.16
C ASN A 347 -20.56 9.36 5.16
N CYS A 348 -21.66 10.00 5.57
CA CYS A 348 -22.39 10.92 4.70
C CYS A 348 -21.57 12.18 4.42
N HIS A 349 -21.16 12.38 3.17
CA HIS A 349 -20.68 13.68 2.71
C HIS A 349 -21.90 14.46 2.23
N CYS A 350 -22.38 15.42 3.02
CA CYS A 350 -23.41 16.35 2.58
C CYS A 350 -22.76 17.45 1.72
N ASP A 351 -22.65 17.19 0.42
CA ASP A 351 -22.73 18.23 -0.60
C ASP A 351 -24.19 18.28 -1.06
N ASP A 352 -24.96 19.27 -0.61
CA ASP A 352 -26.12 19.78 -1.36
C ASP A 352 -26.48 21.21 -0.94
N LEU A 353 -26.67 22.03 -1.97
CA LEU A 353 -26.99 23.45 -1.98
C LEU A 353 -28.44 23.74 -1.52
N ILE A 354 -28.64 24.87 -0.82
CA ILE A 354 -29.77 25.84 -0.85
C ILE A 354 -30.35 26.25 0.54
N THR A 355 -30.38 27.59 0.73
CA THR A 355 -31.16 28.47 1.66
C THR A 355 -30.72 28.78 3.11
N HIS A 356 -30.05 29.94 3.22
CA HIS A 356 -30.37 31.14 4.02
C HIS A 356 -30.64 31.09 5.55
N ALA A 357 -29.73 31.78 6.26
CA ALA A 357 -29.97 32.90 7.18
C ALA A 357 -31.27 32.90 8.00
N VAL A 358 -31.14 32.68 9.31
CA VAL A 358 -31.77 33.37 10.46
C VAL A 358 -31.79 32.37 11.64
N ALA A 359 -30.65 32.20 12.31
CA ALA A 359 -30.60 31.57 13.65
C ALA A 359 -29.29 31.86 14.42
N SER A 360 -28.43 32.76 13.94
CA SER A 360 -27.31 33.30 14.71
C SER A 360 -27.84 34.42 15.60
N ALA A 361 -28.13 34.15 16.88
CA ALA A 361 -28.01 35.15 17.94
C ALA A 361 -28.31 34.62 19.36
N ILE A 362 -29.21 33.64 19.55
CA ILE A 362 -29.78 33.41 20.89
C ILE A 362 -29.29 32.13 21.59
N THR A 363 -28.73 31.15 20.86
CA THR A 363 -28.26 29.88 21.47
C THR A 363 -26.83 29.94 22.04
N VAL A 364 -26.07 31.00 21.74
CA VAL A 364 -24.63 31.11 22.06
C VAL A 364 -24.36 31.23 23.58
N MET A 365 -25.30 31.73 24.38
CA MET A 365 -24.99 32.04 25.79
C MET A 365 -25.25 30.89 26.78
N VAL A 366 -26.17 29.97 26.48
CA VAL A 366 -26.56 28.89 27.43
C VAL A 366 -25.81 27.58 27.16
N HIS A 367 -25.34 27.36 25.92
CA HIS A 367 -24.53 26.19 25.57
C HIS A 367 -23.06 26.28 26.05
N GLU A 368 -22.57 27.48 26.35
CA GLU A 368 -21.17 27.74 26.77
C GLU A 368 -20.85 27.16 28.16
N ILE A 369 -21.83 27.13 29.08
CA ILE A 369 -21.64 26.65 30.46
C ILE A 369 -21.71 25.11 30.53
N VAL A 370 -22.55 24.48 29.70
CA VAL A 370 -22.68 23.01 29.65
C VAL A 370 -21.55 22.37 28.83
N ARG A 371 -21.05 23.04 27.79
CA ARG A 371 -19.88 22.60 27.00
C ARG A 371 -18.61 22.42 27.85
N ARG A 372 -18.35 23.30 28.82
CA ARG A 372 -17.11 23.23 29.63
C ARG A 372 -17.03 22.03 30.58
N ARG A 373 -18.15 21.40 30.95
CA ARG A 373 -18.16 20.26 31.89
C ARG A 373 -18.25 18.87 31.24
N VAL A 374 -18.74 18.78 30.00
CA VAL A 374 -18.85 17.50 29.26
C VAL A 374 -17.66 17.30 28.30
N ALA A 375 -16.98 18.37 27.88
CA ALA A 375 -15.84 18.31 26.96
C ALA A 375 -14.57 17.69 27.55
N SER A 376 -14.42 17.55 28.88
CA SER A 376 -13.16 17.02 29.47
C SER A 376 -13.13 15.49 29.66
N LYS A 377 -14.24 14.77 29.42
CA LYS A 377 -14.33 13.32 29.72
C LYS A 377 -14.74 12.43 28.55
N ARG A 378 -15.31 12.96 27.47
CA ARG A 378 -15.67 12.20 26.25
C ARG A 378 -14.68 12.40 25.09
N SER A 379 -13.73 13.32 25.23
CA SER A 379 -12.70 13.62 24.23
C SER A 379 -11.49 12.68 24.27
N SER A 380 -11.28 11.88 25.32
CA SER A 380 -10.07 11.03 25.38
C SER A 380 -10.27 9.65 24.72
N GLU A 381 -11.44 9.02 24.84
CA GLU A 381 -11.65 7.63 24.35
C GLU A 381 -12.11 7.53 22.88
N SER A 382 -12.96 8.46 22.41
CA SER A 382 -13.38 8.50 21.00
C SER A 382 -12.26 8.98 20.06
N TYR A 383 -11.28 9.73 20.58
CA TYR A 383 -10.21 10.32 19.78
C TYR A 383 -9.04 9.36 19.56
N HIS A 384 -8.70 8.53 20.56
CA HIS A 384 -7.67 7.49 20.41
C HIS A 384 -8.01 6.45 19.32
N LEU A 385 -9.28 6.12 19.11
CA LEU A 385 -9.74 5.18 18.06
C LEU A 385 -9.62 5.76 16.64
N THR A 386 -9.85 7.06 16.45
CA THR A 386 -9.67 7.73 15.16
C THR A 386 -8.19 7.83 14.78
N ILE A 387 -7.32 8.14 15.75
CA ILE A 387 -5.87 8.22 15.55
C ILE A 387 -5.28 6.85 15.16
N ASN A 388 -5.70 5.75 15.82
CA ASN A 388 -5.20 4.40 15.52
C ASN A 388 -5.65 3.84 14.17
N HIS A 389 -6.80 4.27 13.63
CA HIS A 389 -7.27 3.83 12.31
C HIS A 389 -6.51 4.49 11.14
N PHE A 390 -6.05 5.74 11.32
CA PHE A 390 -5.21 6.46 10.34
C PHE A 390 -3.70 6.21 10.55
N ALA A 391 -3.30 5.71 11.72
CA ALA A 391 -1.93 5.46 12.13
C ALA A 391 -1.15 4.47 11.24
N ASN A 392 -1.82 3.52 10.59
CA ASN A 392 -1.14 2.45 9.84
C ASN A 392 -1.01 2.71 8.32
N THR A 393 -1.38 3.91 7.84
CA THR A 393 -1.25 4.26 6.41
C THR A 393 0.07 5.00 6.15
N LYS A 394 0.93 4.38 5.34
CA LYS A 394 2.21 4.93 4.87
C LYS A 394 1.94 5.82 3.65
N ASN A 395 2.08 7.13 3.80
CA ASN A 395 1.81 8.07 2.71
C ASN A 395 3.12 8.51 2.04
N VAL A 396 3.14 8.49 0.71
CA VAL A 396 4.26 8.95 -0.11
C VAL A 396 3.82 10.13 -0.96
N ILE A 397 4.61 11.20 -0.97
CA ILE A 397 4.36 12.41 -1.77
C ILE A 397 5.30 12.40 -2.97
N GLY A 398 4.73 12.33 -4.16
CA GLY A 398 5.40 12.22 -5.46
C GLY A 398 5.44 10.79 -5.98
N ALA A 399 5.04 10.60 -7.24
CA ALA A 399 5.25 9.36 -7.98
C ALA A 399 6.49 9.46 -8.89
N GLY A 400 7.07 8.31 -9.21
CA GLY A 400 8.28 8.20 -10.02
C GLY A 400 9.18 7.06 -9.53
N PRO A 401 10.41 6.97 -10.04
CA PRO A 401 11.28 5.83 -9.76
C PRO A 401 11.67 5.66 -8.29
N HIS A 402 11.86 6.76 -7.56
CA HIS A 402 12.16 6.74 -6.11
C HIS A 402 10.97 6.23 -5.30
N SER A 403 9.78 6.74 -5.60
CA SER A 403 8.53 6.33 -4.97
C SER A 403 8.17 4.88 -5.29
N LEU A 404 8.39 4.46 -6.54
CA LEU A 404 8.19 3.08 -6.98
C LEU A 404 9.12 2.12 -6.21
N ALA A 405 10.40 2.48 -6.06
CA ALA A 405 11.37 1.66 -5.32
C ALA A 405 11.00 1.51 -3.84
N VAL A 406 10.63 2.61 -3.15
CA VAL A 406 10.27 2.55 -1.72
C VAL A 406 8.98 1.77 -1.50
N CYS A 407 7.96 1.95 -2.35
CA CYS A 407 6.70 1.23 -2.20
C CYS A 407 6.86 -0.27 -2.49
N SER A 408 7.64 -0.63 -3.52
CA SER A 408 7.98 -2.03 -3.78
C SER A 408 8.72 -2.64 -2.59
N ARG A 409 9.71 -1.95 -2.02
CA ARG A 409 10.49 -2.44 -0.88
C ARG A 409 9.65 -2.58 0.39
N LEU A 410 8.73 -1.65 0.64
CA LEU A 410 7.82 -1.68 1.79
C LEU A 410 6.83 -2.87 1.77
N ILE A 411 6.54 -3.44 0.60
CA ILE A 411 5.59 -4.55 0.41
C ILE A 411 6.28 -5.91 0.41
N GLU A 412 7.61 -5.97 0.32
CA GLU A 412 8.36 -7.22 0.41
C GLU A 412 8.21 -7.85 1.81
N LYS A 413 7.49 -8.96 1.89
CA LYS A 413 7.34 -9.73 3.15
C LYS A 413 8.68 -10.26 3.66
N ASN A 414 9.52 -10.72 2.75
CA ASN A 414 10.89 -11.16 3.02
C ASN A 414 11.78 -10.38 2.05
N PRO A 415 12.30 -9.19 2.44
CA PRO A 415 13.18 -8.44 1.57
C PRO A 415 14.38 -9.32 1.25
N SER A 416 14.54 -9.67 -0.04
CA SER A 416 15.75 -10.36 -0.48
C SER A 416 16.93 -9.47 -0.13
N ALA A 417 17.91 -10.00 0.61
CA ALA A 417 19.22 -9.38 0.65
C ALA A 417 19.66 -9.18 -0.81
N ILE A 418 20.16 -7.97 -1.13
CA ILE A 418 20.67 -7.67 -2.47
C ILE A 418 21.98 -8.45 -2.64
N TYR A 419 21.87 -9.76 -2.85
CA TYR A 419 22.98 -10.54 -3.33
C TYR A 419 23.08 -10.26 -4.81
N THR A 420 24.22 -9.73 -5.22
CA THR A 420 24.54 -9.72 -6.64
C THR A 420 24.57 -11.17 -7.14
N ASP A 421 24.14 -11.45 -8.37
CA ASP A 421 24.33 -12.77 -8.99
C ASP A 421 25.83 -13.17 -8.96
N LEU A 422 26.72 -12.20 -8.77
CA LEU A 422 28.14 -12.33 -8.44
C LEU A 422 28.44 -12.94 -7.06
N GLU A 423 27.74 -12.57 -5.99
CA GLU A 423 27.86 -13.20 -4.66
C GLU A 423 27.24 -14.59 -4.68
N HIS A 424 26.11 -14.77 -5.35
CA HIS A 424 25.55 -16.09 -5.63
C HIS A 424 26.50 -16.95 -6.49
N ALA A 425 27.18 -16.38 -7.49
CA ALA A 425 28.18 -17.07 -8.30
C ALA A 425 29.46 -17.37 -7.51
N ARG A 426 29.82 -16.54 -6.52
CA ARG A 426 30.97 -16.76 -5.62
C ARG A 426 30.68 -17.87 -4.61
N LEU A 427 29.45 -17.92 -4.08
CA LEU A 427 28.92 -19.03 -3.29
C LEU A 427 28.77 -20.32 -4.13
N SER A 428 28.35 -20.20 -5.39
CA SER A 428 28.28 -21.30 -6.35
C SER A 428 29.67 -21.81 -6.75
N TRP A 429 30.66 -20.91 -6.88
CA TRP A 429 32.06 -21.27 -7.11
C TRP A 429 32.70 -21.98 -5.91
N LEU A 430 32.34 -21.61 -4.67
CA LEU A 430 32.69 -22.38 -3.47
C LEU A 430 32.01 -23.77 -3.47
N ASN A 431 30.82 -23.88 -4.08
CA ASN A 431 30.07 -25.13 -4.25
C ASN A 431 30.33 -25.86 -5.58
N LYS A 432 31.39 -25.48 -6.34
CA LYS A 432 31.64 -26.00 -7.71
C LYS A 432 31.76 -27.52 -7.82
N GLN A 433 32.12 -28.21 -6.73
CA GLN A 433 32.17 -29.67 -6.73
C GLN A 433 30.79 -30.34 -6.77
N ARG A 434 29.71 -29.63 -6.42
CA ARG A 434 28.34 -30.17 -6.40
C ARG A 434 27.48 -29.81 -7.62
N LEU A 435 27.81 -28.77 -8.38
CA LEU A 435 27.00 -28.32 -9.52
C LEU A 435 27.82 -28.38 -10.82
N ARG A 436 27.68 -29.49 -11.56
CA ARG A 436 28.34 -29.77 -12.85
C ARG A 436 27.67 -29.06 -14.05
N VAL A 437 27.19 -27.82 -13.91
CA VAL A 437 26.58 -27.08 -15.02
C VAL A 437 27.08 -25.65 -15.05
N ASP A 438 27.68 -25.27 -16.18
CA ASP A 438 28.04 -23.89 -16.51
C ASP A 438 26.75 -23.05 -16.62
N PRO A 439 26.59 -21.94 -15.89
CA PRO A 439 25.37 -21.16 -15.90
C PRO A 439 25.27 -20.32 -17.18
N LYS A 440 24.95 -20.96 -18.31
CA LYS A 440 24.43 -20.26 -19.48
C LYS A 440 22.96 -19.95 -19.23
N GLY A 441 22.69 -18.69 -18.90
CA GLY A 441 21.40 -17.99 -18.98
C GLY A 441 20.18 -18.91 -19.10
N ALA A 442 19.85 -19.61 -18.01
CA ALA A 442 18.57 -20.29 -17.93
C ALA A 442 17.50 -19.21 -18.09
N LYS A 443 16.57 -19.39 -19.05
CA LYS A 443 15.38 -18.55 -19.19
C LYS A 443 14.67 -18.52 -17.83
N ARG A 444 14.92 -17.49 -17.01
CA ARG A 444 14.24 -17.30 -15.73
C ARG A 444 12.76 -17.15 -16.10
N LYS A 445 11.92 -18.08 -15.63
CA LYS A 445 10.47 -17.93 -15.75
C LYS A 445 10.09 -16.69 -14.96
N LEU A 446 9.36 -15.76 -15.58
CA LEU A 446 8.66 -14.70 -14.85
C LEU A 446 7.81 -15.40 -13.77
N ILE A 447 8.09 -15.10 -12.50
CA ILE A 447 7.40 -15.74 -11.38
C ILE A 447 5.96 -15.23 -11.38
N SER A 448 4.99 -16.13 -11.32
CA SER A 448 3.58 -15.76 -11.19
C SER A 448 3.32 -15.14 -9.81
N HIS A 449 3.01 -13.84 -9.82
CA HIS A 449 2.34 -13.00 -8.79
C HIS A 449 2.21 -13.60 -7.37
N PRO A 450 3.26 -13.53 -6.53
CA PRO A 450 3.19 -14.05 -5.16
C PRO A 450 2.76 -13.01 -4.11
N ASN A 451 2.75 -11.71 -4.43
CA ASN A 451 2.57 -10.66 -3.43
C ASN A 451 1.37 -9.76 -3.77
N THR A 452 0.28 -9.92 -3.01
CA THR A 452 -0.76 -8.90 -2.88
C THR A 452 -0.46 -8.03 -1.66
N LEU A 453 -0.93 -6.77 -1.67
CA LEU A 453 -0.89 -5.80 -0.56
C LEU A 453 -1.42 -6.42 0.75
N ASN A 454 -0.61 -7.20 1.46
CA ASN A 454 -0.95 -7.87 2.70
C ASN A 454 -0.89 -6.85 3.84
N GLY A 455 -1.99 -6.13 4.09
CA GLY A 455 -2.16 -5.26 5.26
C GLY A 455 -1.36 -3.95 5.27
N LEU A 456 -0.37 -3.76 4.39
CA LEU A 456 0.35 -2.50 4.24
C LEU A 456 -0.49 -1.50 3.43
N LYS A 457 -1.12 -0.53 4.11
CA LYS A 457 -1.84 0.57 3.46
C LYS A 457 -0.81 1.61 2.97
N VAL A 458 -0.52 1.62 1.67
CA VAL A 458 0.33 2.65 1.03
C VAL A 458 -0.55 3.53 0.14
N ARG A 459 -0.43 4.85 0.27
CA ARG A 459 -1.00 5.83 -0.67
C ARG A 459 0.10 6.70 -1.24
N VAL A 460 0.06 6.95 -2.55
CA VAL A 460 1.03 7.81 -3.24
C VAL A 460 0.29 8.98 -3.88
N PHE A 461 0.58 10.20 -3.46
CA PHE A 461 -0.02 11.40 -4.04
C PHE A 461 0.87 11.96 -5.14
N ASP A 462 0.38 12.02 -6.37
CA ASP A 462 1.10 12.64 -7.48
C ASP A 462 0.29 13.74 -8.16
N LYS A 463 0.97 14.86 -8.45
CA LYS A 463 0.36 16.00 -9.13
C LYS A 463 0.30 15.85 -10.65
N HIS A 464 1.10 14.95 -11.23
CA HIS A 464 1.16 14.81 -12.67
C HIS A 464 0.00 13.93 -13.16
N PRO A 465 -0.75 14.36 -14.19
CA PRO A 465 -1.79 13.54 -14.79
C PRO A 465 -1.19 12.29 -15.46
N PRO A 466 -1.94 11.17 -15.57
CA PRO A 466 -1.48 9.97 -16.25
C PRO A 466 -1.05 10.23 -17.69
N CYS A 467 -0.01 9.53 -18.15
CA CYS A 467 0.44 9.61 -19.53
C CYS A 467 -0.52 8.87 -20.48
N THR A 468 -0.84 9.48 -21.62
CA THR A 468 -1.85 8.99 -22.58
C THR A 468 -1.50 7.68 -23.29
N HIS A 469 -0.22 7.31 -23.39
CA HIS A 469 0.22 6.14 -24.16
C HIS A 469 0.47 4.87 -23.37
N GLN A 470 0.81 4.96 -22.08
CA GLN A 470 1.26 3.80 -21.29
C GLN A 470 0.34 3.44 -20.13
N GLN A 471 -0.67 4.28 -19.82
CA GLN A 471 -1.68 4.07 -18.77
C GLN A 471 -1.11 3.76 -17.36
N THR A 472 0.19 3.89 -17.12
CA THR A 472 0.78 3.75 -15.77
C THR A 472 0.78 5.11 -15.05
N PRO A 473 0.23 5.20 -13.82
CA PRO A 473 0.27 6.41 -13.02
C PRO A 473 1.65 6.68 -12.39
N TRP A 474 2.51 5.65 -12.24
CA TRP A 474 3.80 5.78 -11.53
C TRP A 474 4.85 6.60 -12.27
N MET A 475 4.95 6.40 -13.58
CA MET A 475 5.99 7.02 -14.41
C MET A 475 5.46 8.17 -15.27
N ALA A 476 4.26 8.68 -14.98
CA ALA A 476 3.52 9.61 -15.83
C ALA A 476 4.34 10.84 -16.25
N HIS A 477 5.05 11.47 -15.31
CA HIS A 477 5.94 12.59 -15.59
C HIS A 477 7.06 12.22 -16.57
N TRP A 478 7.76 11.12 -16.32
CA TRP A 478 8.87 10.65 -17.18
C TRP A 478 8.37 10.26 -18.56
N CYS A 479 7.28 9.48 -18.64
CA CYS A 479 6.68 9.06 -19.90
C CYS A 479 6.32 10.28 -20.76
N THR A 480 5.72 11.31 -20.16
CA THR A 480 5.31 12.54 -20.87
C THR A 480 6.53 13.32 -21.38
N MET A 481 7.56 13.49 -20.54
CA MET A 481 8.82 14.13 -20.95
C MET A 481 9.51 13.38 -22.09
N PHE A 482 9.60 12.05 -21.99
CA PHE A 482 10.23 11.21 -23.01
C PHE A 482 9.47 11.26 -24.34
N GLN A 483 8.14 11.28 -24.28
CA GLN A 483 7.30 11.43 -25.47
C GLN A 483 7.49 12.80 -26.12
N ASN A 484 7.37 13.89 -25.35
CA ASN A 484 7.43 15.24 -25.91
C ASN A 484 8.82 15.60 -26.46
N LEU A 485 9.88 14.92 -26.01
CA LEU A 485 11.27 15.11 -26.47
C LEU A 485 11.79 13.99 -27.39
N ASP A 486 10.96 13.04 -27.81
CA ASP A 486 11.33 11.86 -28.63
C ASP A 486 12.55 11.09 -28.08
N ILE A 487 12.58 10.84 -26.78
CA ILE A 487 13.66 10.11 -26.11
C ILE A 487 13.44 8.61 -26.27
N THR A 488 14.32 7.95 -27.04
CA THR A 488 14.17 6.55 -27.44
C THR A 488 14.98 5.56 -26.58
N SER A 489 15.93 6.02 -25.80
CA SER A 489 16.79 5.17 -24.95
C SER A 489 17.15 5.89 -23.66
N MET A 490 17.33 5.10 -22.60
CA MET A 490 17.72 5.62 -21.29
C MET A 490 19.18 6.13 -21.30
N ARG A 491 19.51 7.07 -20.41
CA ARG A 491 20.91 7.43 -20.15
C ARG A 491 21.59 6.43 -19.19
N SER A 492 20.81 5.90 -18.26
CA SER A 492 21.28 5.07 -17.15
C SER A 492 21.62 3.65 -17.62
N PRO A 493 22.65 3.02 -17.04
CA PRO A 493 22.95 1.61 -17.28
C PRO A 493 21.84 0.70 -16.75
N MET A 494 21.84 -0.56 -17.14
CA MET A 494 20.76 -1.48 -16.81
C MET A 494 20.61 -1.82 -15.33
N PHE A 495 21.69 -1.80 -14.55
CA PHE A 495 21.63 -2.00 -13.10
C PHE A 495 21.07 -0.78 -12.33
N PHE A 496 20.74 0.31 -13.04
CA PHE A 496 20.07 1.49 -12.50
C PHE A 496 18.57 1.42 -12.78
N HIS A 497 17.82 0.87 -11.82
CA HIS A 497 16.37 0.76 -11.90
C HIS A 497 15.75 0.70 -10.50
N SER A 498 14.41 0.75 -10.43
CA SER A 498 13.67 0.80 -9.16
C SER A 498 13.38 -0.56 -8.52
N ASN A 499 13.56 -1.69 -9.22
CA ASN A 499 13.26 -3.01 -8.65
C ASN A 499 14.17 -3.32 -7.44
N PRO A 500 13.63 -3.56 -6.23
CA PRO A 500 14.44 -3.82 -5.04
C PRO A 500 15.01 -5.25 -4.98
N ARG A 501 14.42 -6.22 -5.68
CA ARG A 501 14.76 -7.65 -5.58
C ARG A 501 16.13 -8.04 -6.10
N ASP A 502 16.53 -7.48 -7.23
CA ASP A 502 17.65 -7.98 -8.02
C ASP A 502 18.30 -6.83 -8.79
N VAL A 503 19.63 -6.70 -8.71
CA VAL A 503 20.43 -5.72 -9.46
C VAL A 503 20.32 -5.93 -10.98
N ASP A 504 20.08 -7.16 -11.41
CA ASP A 504 20.03 -7.57 -12.81
C ASP A 504 18.59 -7.73 -13.32
N ALA A 505 17.57 -7.28 -12.55
CA ALA A 505 16.16 -7.48 -12.90
C ALA A 505 15.81 -6.97 -14.31
N LEU A 506 16.30 -5.79 -14.67
CA LEU A 506 16.05 -5.21 -16.00
C LEU A 506 16.76 -5.99 -17.13
N LEU A 507 17.94 -6.56 -16.85
CA LEU A 507 18.64 -7.46 -17.77
C LEU A 507 17.85 -8.75 -17.96
N ALA A 508 17.43 -9.36 -16.86
CA ALA A 508 16.63 -10.57 -16.86
C ALA A 508 15.30 -10.36 -17.61
N TYR A 509 14.62 -9.23 -17.39
CA TYR A 509 13.39 -8.87 -18.09
C TYR A 509 13.61 -8.73 -19.60
N ALA A 510 14.67 -8.04 -20.03
CA ALA A 510 14.97 -7.89 -21.45
C ALA A 510 15.21 -9.25 -22.13
N TYR A 511 15.92 -10.18 -21.47
CA TYR A 511 16.10 -11.54 -21.99
C TYR A 511 14.79 -12.36 -21.98
N ALA A 512 14.01 -12.28 -20.90
CA ALA A 512 12.76 -13.03 -20.76
C ALA A 512 11.71 -12.62 -21.81
N THR A 513 11.74 -11.35 -22.23
CA THR A 513 10.83 -10.79 -23.23
C THR A 513 11.40 -10.77 -24.66
N ASN A 514 12.60 -11.34 -24.88
CA ASN A 514 13.32 -11.36 -26.17
C ASN A 514 13.60 -9.94 -26.75
N ARG A 515 13.93 -9.00 -25.87
CA ARG A 515 14.21 -7.59 -26.18
C ARG A 515 15.69 -7.22 -25.99
N GLU A 516 16.58 -8.21 -25.94
CA GLU A 516 18.03 -8.01 -25.80
C GLU A 516 18.62 -7.17 -26.95
N LYS A 517 17.96 -7.14 -28.11
CA LYS A 517 18.32 -6.31 -29.27
C LYS A 517 18.08 -4.81 -29.05
N GLU A 518 17.27 -4.45 -28.06
CA GLU A 518 17.02 -3.05 -27.68
C GLU A 518 18.08 -2.50 -26.73
N LEU A 519 18.99 -3.35 -26.25
CA LEU A 519 20.08 -2.96 -25.34
C LEU A 519 21.24 -2.36 -26.14
N GLN A 520 21.61 -1.13 -25.79
CA GLN A 520 22.67 -0.39 -26.47
C GLN A 520 23.88 -0.23 -25.55
N ASP A 521 25.06 -0.50 -26.10
CA ASP A 521 26.34 -0.25 -25.43
C ASP A 521 26.50 1.23 -25.10
N ILE A 522 26.87 1.56 -23.85
CA ILE A 522 27.15 2.95 -23.46
C ILE A 522 28.48 3.39 -24.09
N PRO A 523 28.48 4.33 -25.06
CA PRO A 523 29.70 4.67 -25.78
C PRO A 523 30.71 5.38 -24.87
N GLY A 524 31.97 4.96 -24.95
CA GLY A 524 33.04 5.44 -24.06
C GLY A 524 33.15 4.67 -22.75
N VAL A 525 32.25 3.71 -22.51
CA VAL A 525 32.31 2.76 -21.39
C VAL A 525 32.42 1.33 -21.90
N VAL A 526 31.65 0.96 -22.93
CA VAL A 526 31.74 -0.37 -23.59
C VAL A 526 32.46 -0.23 -24.93
N GLY A 527 33.45 -1.08 -25.20
CA GLY A 527 34.25 -1.05 -26.44
C GLY A 527 35.46 -1.98 -26.46
N LYS A 528 36.08 -2.16 -27.64
CA LYS A 528 37.29 -2.97 -27.82
C LYS A 528 38.44 -2.41 -26.98
N GLU A 529 39.01 -3.25 -26.12
CA GLU A 529 40.22 -2.94 -25.36
C GLU A 529 41.31 -2.42 -26.32
N LEU A 530 41.95 -1.30 -25.98
CA LEU A 530 43.18 -0.91 -26.68
C LEU A 530 44.22 -1.99 -26.38
N SER A 531 44.63 -2.75 -27.41
CA SER A 531 45.67 -3.77 -27.24
C SER A 531 46.93 -3.17 -26.60
N LYS A 532 47.71 -3.97 -25.88
CA LYS A 532 49.00 -3.54 -25.29
C LYS A 532 49.88 -2.81 -26.32
N HIS A 533 49.81 -3.22 -27.60
CA HIS A 533 50.48 -2.57 -28.72
C HIS A 533 49.87 -1.20 -29.09
N ALA A 534 48.54 -1.07 -29.13
CA ALA A 534 47.86 0.21 -29.36
C ALA A 534 48.09 1.21 -28.21
N LYS A 535 48.05 0.74 -26.95
CA LYS A 535 48.41 1.53 -25.75
C LYS A 535 49.86 2.03 -25.87
N LYS A 536 50.81 1.16 -26.23
CA LYS A 536 52.24 1.53 -26.42
C LYS A 536 52.45 2.50 -27.60
N LYS A 537 51.66 2.40 -28.67
CA LYS A 537 51.67 3.34 -29.82
C LYS A 537 51.13 4.73 -29.43
N LEU A 538 50.09 4.79 -28.61
CA LEU A 538 49.57 6.04 -28.02
C LEU A 538 50.60 6.73 -27.12
N VAL A 539 51.29 5.97 -26.26
CA VAL A 539 52.39 6.50 -25.41
C VAL A 539 53.48 7.16 -26.27
N LYS A 540 53.84 6.56 -27.41
CA LYS A 540 54.83 7.13 -28.36
C LYS A 540 54.39 8.45 -29.01
N THR A 541 53.09 8.76 -29.05
CA THR A 541 52.57 10.04 -29.56
C THR A 541 52.50 11.15 -28.51
N GLY A 542 53.07 10.92 -27.31
CA GLY A 542 53.03 11.88 -26.20
C GLY A 542 51.69 11.93 -25.45
N LYS A 543 50.69 11.15 -25.88
CA LYS A 543 49.43 10.94 -25.17
C LYS A 543 49.59 9.75 -24.21
N ARG A 544 49.68 10.01 -22.90
CA ARG A 544 49.60 8.94 -21.88
C ARG A 544 48.21 8.30 -21.97
N PRO A 545 48.06 7.01 -22.32
CA PRO A 545 46.83 6.30 -22.04
C PRO A 545 46.66 6.27 -20.52
N SER A 546 45.48 6.63 -20.04
CA SER A 546 45.13 6.49 -18.64
C SER A 546 45.35 5.02 -18.24
N TYR A 547 46.24 4.76 -17.28
CA TYR A 547 46.33 3.46 -16.60
C TYR A 547 45.11 3.23 -15.68
N GLU A 548 44.30 4.26 -15.48
CA GLU A 548 43.07 4.28 -14.73
C GLU A 548 41.92 4.11 -15.72
N ASP A 549 41.70 2.90 -16.26
CA ASP A 549 40.34 2.59 -16.74
C ASP A 549 39.47 2.51 -15.48
N PRO A 550 38.52 3.44 -15.29
CA PRO A 550 37.64 3.44 -14.13
C PRO A 550 36.60 2.30 -14.22
N VAL A 551 36.51 1.62 -15.37
CA VAL A 551 35.62 0.50 -15.60
C VAL A 551 36.38 -0.80 -15.41
N ASN A 552 35.85 -1.69 -14.59
CA ASN A 552 36.36 -3.04 -14.43
C ASN A 552 35.98 -3.84 -15.67
N GLU A 553 36.96 -4.47 -16.34
CA GLU A 553 36.72 -5.29 -17.53
C GLU A 553 35.64 -6.37 -17.30
N ARG A 554 35.55 -6.89 -16.07
CA ARG A 554 34.53 -7.87 -15.69
C ARG A 554 33.11 -7.32 -15.81
N ASN A 555 32.91 -6.05 -15.51
CA ASN A 555 31.60 -5.40 -15.39
C ASN A 555 31.21 -4.67 -16.70
N ARG A 556 32.10 -4.69 -17.71
CA ARG A 556 31.92 -3.92 -18.96
C ARG A 556 30.65 -4.32 -19.71
N GLN A 557 30.21 -5.58 -19.61
CA GLN A 557 28.98 -6.05 -20.26
C GLN A 557 27.69 -5.47 -19.64
N ASP A 558 27.76 -4.99 -18.39
CA ASP A 558 26.62 -4.48 -17.62
C ASP A 558 26.35 -2.99 -17.91
N PHE A 559 27.29 -2.31 -18.57
CA PHE A 559 27.16 -0.92 -19.03
C PHE A 559 26.42 -0.80 -20.37
N LYS A 560 25.25 -1.44 -20.44
CA LYS A 560 24.28 -1.25 -21.52
C LYS A 560 23.11 -0.42 -21.02
N THR A 561 22.40 0.22 -21.93
CA THR A 561 21.16 0.97 -21.64
C THR A 561 20.00 0.41 -22.46
N PRO A 562 18.79 0.28 -21.89
CA PRO A 562 17.61 -0.17 -22.63
C PRO A 562 17.03 0.93 -23.52
N SER A 563 16.11 0.54 -24.42
CA SER A 563 15.16 1.49 -24.98
C SER A 563 14.25 2.06 -23.88
N SER A 564 13.72 3.26 -24.10
CA SER A 564 12.75 3.86 -23.17
C SER A 564 11.50 2.99 -23.02
N LYS A 565 11.01 2.41 -24.13
CA LYS A 565 9.88 1.48 -24.12
C LYS A 565 10.17 0.25 -23.24
N CYS A 566 11.34 -0.36 -23.37
CA CYS A 566 11.73 -1.52 -22.58
C CYS A 566 11.77 -1.20 -21.08
N PHE A 567 12.33 -0.05 -20.73
CA PHE A 567 12.36 0.40 -19.34
C PHE A 567 10.96 0.66 -18.74
N PHE A 568 10.05 1.30 -19.48
CA PHE A 568 8.70 1.56 -18.98
C PHE A 568 7.85 0.30 -18.87
N ASP A 569 7.95 -0.62 -19.85
CA ASP A 569 7.27 -1.91 -19.76
C ASP A 569 7.82 -2.74 -18.58
N PHE A 570 9.13 -2.70 -18.33
CA PHE A 570 9.75 -3.31 -17.14
C PHE A 570 9.17 -2.73 -15.83
N CYS A 571 9.07 -1.41 -15.71
CA CYS A 571 8.49 -0.79 -14.51
C CYS A 571 7.04 -1.27 -14.30
N ARG A 572 6.23 -1.32 -15.35
CA ARG A 572 4.83 -1.76 -15.25
C ARG A 572 4.72 -3.26 -14.94
N GLU A 573 5.40 -4.10 -15.69
CA GLU A 573 5.17 -5.55 -15.70
C GLU A 573 5.97 -6.28 -14.61
N ASP A 574 7.22 -5.87 -14.37
CA ASP A 574 8.13 -6.56 -13.44
C ASP A 574 8.19 -5.91 -12.06
N ILE A 575 7.63 -4.70 -11.91
CA ILE A 575 7.53 -4.00 -10.64
C ILE A 575 6.06 -3.78 -10.28
N GLU A 576 5.33 -2.90 -10.98
CA GLU A 576 3.98 -2.50 -10.55
C GLU A 576 3.02 -3.69 -10.41
N GLN A 577 2.93 -4.54 -11.43
CA GLN A 577 2.08 -5.73 -11.42
C GLN A 577 2.59 -6.80 -10.46
N TYR A 578 3.92 -6.98 -10.37
CA TYR A 578 4.53 -7.98 -9.49
C TYR A 578 4.24 -7.72 -8.01
N TYR A 579 4.33 -6.46 -7.58
CA TYR A 579 4.06 -6.04 -6.20
C TYR A 579 2.59 -5.66 -5.95
N GLY A 580 1.72 -5.70 -6.96
CA GLY A 580 0.31 -5.34 -6.84
C GLY A 580 0.08 -3.88 -6.43
N ILE A 581 0.90 -2.96 -6.94
CA ILE A 581 0.88 -1.52 -6.61
C ILE A 581 0.35 -0.65 -7.75
N ASP A 582 -0.40 -1.22 -8.69
CA ASP A 582 -0.99 -0.50 -9.83
C ASP A 582 -2.03 0.55 -9.38
N ARG A 583 -2.63 0.39 -8.20
CA ARG A 583 -3.76 1.22 -7.70
C ARG A 583 -3.44 2.13 -6.52
N VAL A 584 -2.19 2.21 -6.09
CA VAL A 584 -1.82 3.01 -4.90
C VAL A 584 -1.55 4.48 -5.22
N VAL A 585 -1.33 4.81 -6.51
CA VAL A 585 -1.11 6.18 -6.96
C VAL A 585 -2.44 6.89 -7.15
N GLU A 586 -2.64 7.92 -6.35
CA GLU A 586 -3.78 8.82 -6.39
C GLU A 586 -3.35 10.16 -6.99
N ARG A 587 -4.18 10.70 -7.88
CA ARG A 587 -3.98 12.05 -8.40
C ARG A 587 -4.36 13.07 -7.34
N GLY A 588 -3.41 13.91 -6.95
CA GLY A 588 -3.65 15.01 -6.03
C GLY A 588 -2.36 15.78 -5.74
N GLU A 589 -2.38 17.10 -5.94
CA GLU A 589 -1.28 17.96 -5.50
C GLU A 589 -1.40 18.20 -4.00
N VAL A 590 -0.34 17.87 -3.26
CA VAL A 590 -0.22 18.22 -1.84
C VAL A 590 0.16 19.70 -1.75
N THR A 591 -0.66 20.48 -1.05
CA THR A 591 -0.47 21.93 -0.89
C THR A 591 0.08 22.29 0.48
N HIS A 592 -0.20 21.49 1.52
CA HIS A 592 0.30 21.72 2.88
C HIS A 592 0.60 20.40 3.60
N LEU A 593 1.68 20.39 4.38
CA LEU A 593 2.00 19.34 5.34
C LEU A 593 2.09 19.96 6.74
N GLY A 594 1.26 19.48 7.65
CA GLY A 594 1.35 19.78 9.07
C GLY A 594 1.88 18.56 9.85
N TYR A 595 2.52 18.82 10.99
CA TYR A 595 2.87 17.78 11.95
C TYR A 595 2.58 18.30 13.35
N ASP A 596 1.50 17.82 13.95
CA ASP A 596 1.01 18.35 15.21
C ASP A 596 0.19 17.31 15.95
N TYR A 597 -0.12 17.59 17.21
CA TYR A 597 -1.09 16.80 17.96
C TYR A 597 -2.46 16.90 17.29
N TYR A 598 -3.14 15.76 17.23
CA TYR A 598 -4.49 15.73 16.68
C TYR A 598 -5.47 16.52 17.58
N ASP A 599 -5.28 16.42 18.90
CA ASP A 599 -5.98 17.17 19.96
C ASP A 599 -5.09 17.32 21.22
N GLU A 600 -5.63 17.96 22.28
CA GLU A 600 -4.93 18.18 23.57
C GLU A 600 -4.70 16.91 24.40
N HIS A 601 -5.23 15.76 23.99
CA HIS A 601 -5.21 14.50 24.73
C HIS A 601 -4.36 13.41 24.06
N ASN A 602 -3.96 13.60 22.80
CA ASN A 602 -3.09 12.68 22.09
C ASN A 602 -1.63 12.87 22.52
N ALA A 603 -0.98 11.80 22.97
CA ALA A 603 0.43 11.83 23.38
C ALA A 603 1.41 11.89 22.21
N GLU A 604 0.97 11.56 20.98
CA GLU A 604 1.82 11.50 19.78
C GLU A 604 1.38 12.51 18.70
N ARG A 605 2.35 13.15 18.05
CA ARG A 605 2.13 14.04 16.90
C ARG A 605 1.91 13.21 15.63
N ILE A 606 0.99 13.66 14.77
CA ILE A 606 0.68 13.01 13.49
C ILE A 606 0.80 14.01 12.33
N PHE A 607 1.05 13.49 11.13
CA PHE A 607 1.04 14.29 9.92
C PHE A 607 -0.38 14.56 9.45
N LYS A 608 -0.62 15.81 9.02
CA LYS A 608 -1.83 16.27 8.32
C LYS A 608 -1.42 16.69 6.91
N ILE A 609 -1.75 15.89 5.91
CA ILE A 609 -1.46 16.16 4.49
C ILE A 609 -2.70 16.79 3.87
N THR A 610 -2.61 18.03 3.40
CA THR A 610 -3.71 18.73 2.74
C THR A 610 -3.49 18.75 1.23
N LYS A 611 -4.47 18.29 0.46
CA LYS A 611 -4.47 18.31 -1.01
C LYS A 611 -5.06 19.62 -1.55
N GLU A 612 -4.90 19.86 -2.85
CA GLU A 612 -5.48 21.03 -3.56
C GLU A 612 -7.02 21.06 -3.50
N ASP A 613 -7.66 19.90 -3.46
CA ASP A 613 -9.12 19.75 -3.31
C ASP A 613 -9.65 20.05 -1.89
N GLY A 614 -8.75 20.31 -0.93
CA GLY A 614 -9.08 20.56 0.47
C GLY A 614 -9.20 19.29 1.33
N GLU A 615 -9.11 18.09 0.75
CA GLU A 615 -9.09 16.84 1.51
C GLU A 615 -7.85 16.79 2.41
N GLN A 616 -8.05 16.40 3.67
CA GLN A 616 -6.98 16.18 4.63
C GLN A 616 -6.80 14.68 4.89
N VAL A 617 -5.57 14.21 4.73
CA VAL A 617 -5.16 12.83 4.98
C VAL A 617 -4.21 12.80 6.17
N LEU A 618 -4.52 11.94 7.15
CA LEU A 618 -3.70 11.76 8.34
C LEU A 618 -2.70 10.62 8.17
N SER A 619 -1.52 10.74 8.78
CA SER A 619 -0.48 9.70 8.72
C SER A 619 0.47 9.73 9.92
N LYS A 620 0.91 8.58 10.41
CA LYS A 620 2.04 8.51 11.36
C LYS A 620 3.38 8.77 10.71
N SER A 621 3.55 8.45 9.43
CA SER A 621 4.84 8.57 8.74
C SER A 621 4.65 8.98 7.28
N VAL A 622 5.46 9.92 6.81
CA VAL A 622 5.37 10.43 5.42
C VAL A 622 6.70 10.28 4.72
N VAL A 623 6.70 9.85 3.46
CA VAL A 623 7.89 9.84 2.59
C VAL A 623 7.75 10.90 1.50
N VAL A 624 8.66 11.86 1.45
CA VAL A 624 8.75 12.85 0.37
C VAL A 624 9.67 12.32 -0.72
N ALA A 625 9.07 11.82 -1.81
CA ALA A 625 9.74 11.19 -2.95
C ALA A 625 9.53 11.97 -4.26
N ILE A 626 9.56 13.30 -4.20
CA ILE A 626 9.34 14.21 -5.34
C ILE A 626 10.52 14.26 -6.35
N GLY A 627 11.57 13.47 -6.13
CA GLY A 627 12.74 13.39 -7.00
C GLY A 627 13.46 14.75 -7.14
N ASN A 628 13.84 15.10 -8.37
CA ASN A 628 14.47 16.39 -8.70
C ASN A 628 13.46 17.46 -9.13
N ASN A 629 12.16 17.19 -8.99
CA ASN A 629 11.07 18.06 -9.42
C ASN A 629 10.68 19.08 -8.35
N THR A 630 11.66 19.80 -7.83
CA THR A 630 11.41 20.87 -6.87
C THR A 630 10.94 22.12 -7.62
N ILE A 631 11.88 22.99 -8.00
CA ILE A 631 11.61 24.29 -8.59
C ILE A 631 12.51 24.52 -9.80
N PRO A 632 11.92 24.79 -10.98
CA PRO A 632 12.63 25.29 -12.14
C PRO A 632 13.54 26.48 -11.81
N ASN A 633 14.80 26.41 -12.23
CA ASN A 633 15.72 27.52 -12.07
C ASN A 633 15.46 28.57 -13.16
N ILE A 634 14.61 29.56 -12.89
CA ILE A 634 14.22 30.56 -13.89
C ILE A 634 15.17 31.76 -13.85
N PRO A 635 15.84 32.09 -14.97
CA PRO A 635 16.60 33.33 -15.12
C PRO A 635 15.76 34.56 -14.80
N SER A 636 16.36 35.59 -14.19
CA SER A 636 15.66 36.79 -13.72
C SER A 636 14.81 37.47 -14.81
N TYR A 637 15.32 37.53 -16.04
CA TYR A 637 14.65 38.14 -17.20
C TYR A 637 13.39 37.40 -17.70
N LEU A 638 13.11 36.19 -17.20
CA LEU A 638 11.91 35.42 -17.54
C LEU A 638 10.85 35.43 -16.43
N ARG A 639 11.21 35.83 -15.20
CA ARG A 639 10.33 35.65 -14.04
C ARG A 639 9.01 36.41 -14.13
N SER A 640 9.03 37.64 -14.66
CA SER A 640 7.83 38.46 -14.85
C SER A 640 7.00 38.06 -16.09
N LYS A 641 7.49 37.11 -16.89
CA LYS A 641 6.88 36.70 -18.17
C LYS A 641 6.26 35.29 -18.12
N ILE A 642 6.10 34.74 -16.92
CA ILE A 642 5.41 33.47 -16.70
C ILE A 642 3.92 33.70 -16.88
N THR A 643 3.30 32.96 -17.80
CA THR A 643 1.83 33.04 -18.02
C THR A 643 1.12 31.74 -17.71
N SER A 644 1.86 30.64 -17.50
CA SER A 644 1.30 29.38 -17.02
C SER A 644 0.53 29.59 -15.73
N LYS A 645 -0.67 29.03 -15.64
CA LYS A 645 -1.46 29.08 -14.40
C LYS A 645 -0.75 28.29 -13.29
N PRO A 646 -0.93 28.64 -12.01
CA PRO A 646 -0.34 27.87 -10.91
C PRO A 646 -0.67 26.38 -10.95
N GLN A 647 -1.85 26.00 -11.46
CA GLN A 647 -2.28 24.59 -11.60
C GLN A 647 -1.70 23.86 -12.83
N GLU A 648 -1.02 24.56 -13.73
CA GLU A 648 -0.48 23.93 -14.95
C GLU A 648 0.87 23.27 -14.70
N VAL A 649 1.02 22.03 -15.18
CA VAL A 649 2.31 21.34 -15.14
C VAL A 649 3.31 22.07 -16.03
N GLY A 650 4.43 22.48 -15.41
CA GLY A 650 5.54 23.14 -16.10
C GLY A 650 5.32 24.62 -16.37
N LEU A 651 6.39 25.34 -16.71
CA LEU A 651 6.38 26.80 -16.82
C LEU A 651 6.64 27.24 -18.26
N ASP A 652 5.78 28.11 -18.76
CA ASP A 652 5.86 28.73 -20.07
C ASP A 652 5.30 30.16 -20.09
N GLY A 653 5.51 30.84 -21.21
CA GLY A 653 5.00 32.16 -21.47
C GLY A 653 4.97 32.48 -22.96
N MET A 654 4.52 33.68 -23.30
CA MET A 654 4.58 34.18 -24.67
C MET A 654 6.03 34.17 -25.17
N GLY A 655 6.26 33.45 -26.28
CA GLY A 655 7.59 33.36 -26.89
C GLY A 655 8.63 32.53 -26.13
N TRP A 656 8.31 31.85 -25.02
CA TRP A 656 9.30 31.02 -24.33
C TRP A 656 8.71 29.85 -23.54
N CYS A 657 9.56 28.87 -23.19
CA CYS A 657 9.23 27.89 -22.15
C CYS A 657 10.44 27.45 -21.34
N HIS A 658 10.19 26.99 -20.12
CA HIS A 658 11.16 26.18 -19.38
C HIS A 658 11.02 24.71 -19.78
N THR A 659 12.10 23.94 -19.68
CA THR A 659 12.09 22.49 -19.98
C THR A 659 11.09 21.67 -19.16
N SER A 660 10.59 22.19 -18.04
CA SER A 660 9.50 21.57 -17.27
C SER A 660 8.15 21.59 -18.01
N ALA A 661 7.94 22.48 -18.99
CA ALA A 661 6.71 22.49 -19.80
C ALA A 661 6.53 21.21 -20.62
N PHE A 662 7.63 20.52 -20.96
CA PHE A 662 7.58 19.23 -21.66
C PHE A 662 7.01 18.10 -20.79
N ALA A 663 6.78 18.33 -19.50
CA ALA A 663 6.06 17.40 -18.61
C ALA A 663 4.53 17.49 -18.76
N ARG A 664 4.02 18.47 -19.51
CA ARG A 664 2.59 18.67 -19.74
C ARG A 664 2.11 17.71 -20.86
N PRO A 665 1.07 16.89 -20.64
CA PRO A 665 0.55 16.01 -21.69
C PRO A 665 0.13 16.80 -22.92
N GLY A 666 0.59 16.37 -24.10
CA GLY A 666 0.27 17.02 -25.37
C GLY A 666 0.95 18.37 -25.60
N TYR A 667 2.00 18.73 -24.84
CA TYR A 667 2.75 19.96 -25.06
C TYR A 667 3.31 20.02 -26.49
N ALA A 668 2.84 20.99 -27.27
CA ALA A 668 3.21 21.14 -28.67
C ALA A 668 4.60 21.81 -28.79
N PHE A 669 5.62 21.02 -29.11
CA PHE A 669 6.96 21.52 -29.45
C PHE A 669 7.49 20.85 -30.72
N PRO A 670 8.01 21.63 -31.69
CA PRO A 670 8.05 23.09 -31.74
C PRO A 670 6.66 23.73 -31.80
N ASN A 671 6.52 24.92 -31.22
CA ASN A 671 5.26 25.64 -31.27
C ASN A 671 5.06 26.33 -32.64
N LYS A 672 3.92 27.01 -32.81
CA LYS A 672 3.61 27.74 -34.06
C LYS A 672 4.66 28.79 -34.46
N ALA A 673 5.31 29.45 -33.50
CA ALA A 673 6.35 30.45 -33.78
C ALA A 673 7.56 29.83 -34.49
N LEU A 674 7.89 28.58 -34.15
CA LEU A 674 9.01 27.84 -34.72
C LEU A 674 8.70 27.10 -36.02
N GLN A 675 7.46 27.16 -36.52
CA GLN A 675 7.06 26.51 -37.78
C GLN A 675 7.37 27.38 -39.02
N ARG A 676 7.89 28.60 -38.83
CA ARG A 676 8.28 29.50 -39.93
C ARG A 676 9.65 29.07 -40.48
N PRO A 677 9.89 29.09 -41.81
CA PRO A 677 11.13 28.62 -42.42
C PRO A 677 12.43 29.29 -41.92
N SER A 678 12.33 30.48 -41.34
CA SER A 678 13.47 31.28 -40.83
C SER A 678 13.40 31.51 -39.31
N ALA A 679 12.60 30.73 -38.58
CA ALA A 679 12.46 30.91 -37.15
C ALA A 679 13.76 30.56 -36.41
N ARG A 680 14.15 31.44 -35.49
CA ARG A 680 15.36 31.33 -34.69
C ARG A 680 15.04 30.87 -33.28
N LEU A 681 15.65 29.77 -32.88
CA LEU A 681 15.49 29.19 -31.55
C LEU A 681 16.72 29.48 -30.67
N LEU A 682 16.50 30.06 -29.50
CA LEU A 682 17.51 30.14 -28.45
C LEU A 682 17.29 29.04 -27.41
N VAL A 683 18.30 28.22 -27.14
CA VAL A 683 18.31 27.25 -26.05
C VAL A 683 19.37 27.66 -25.02
N VAL A 684 18.97 27.77 -23.76
CA VAL A 684 19.85 28.18 -22.65
C VAL A 684 20.07 27.02 -21.69
N GLY A 685 21.31 26.53 -21.55
CA GLY A 685 21.65 25.43 -20.64
C GLY A 685 22.56 24.39 -21.30
N GLY A 686 23.43 23.74 -20.51
CA GLY A 686 24.48 22.84 -21.02
C GLY A 686 24.25 21.35 -20.75
N GLY A 687 23.04 20.97 -20.36
CA GLY A 687 22.71 19.59 -19.97
C GLY A 687 22.21 18.73 -21.14
N LEU A 688 21.97 17.45 -20.86
CA LEU A 688 21.40 16.50 -21.83
C LEU A 688 20.05 16.97 -22.38
N THR A 689 19.18 17.52 -21.53
CA THR A 689 17.86 18.03 -21.94
C THR A 689 17.98 19.13 -22.99
N SER A 690 18.97 20.01 -22.89
CA SER A 690 19.25 21.04 -23.92
C SER A 690 19.56 20.40 -25.27
N ALA A 691 20.35 19.32 -25.28
CA ALA A 691 20.67 18.61 -26.51
C ALA A 691 19.47 17.85 -27.09
N GLN A 692 18.59 17.31 -26.23
CA GLN A 692 17.35 16.65 -26.63
C GLN A 692 16.35 17.64 -27.26
N VAL A 693 16.20 18.83 -26.66
CA VAL A 693 15.39 19.92 -27.22
C VAL A 693 15.87 20.32 -28.61
N ILE A 694 17.19 20.48 -28.79
CA ILE A 694 17.79 20.85 -30.08
C ILE A 694 17.52 19.76 -31.13
N ASP A 695 17.73 18.48 -30.78
CA ASP A 695 17.47 17.38 -31.71
C ASP A 695 15.98 17.27 -32.09
N LYS A 696 15.07 17.47 -31.11
CA LYS A 696 13.62 17.52 -31.35
C LYS A 696 13.25 18.69 -32.27
N ALA A 697 13.78 19.90 -32.02
CA ALA A 697 13.53 21.08 -32.83
C ALA A 697 13.99 20.86 -34.28
N PHE A 698 15.20 20.33 -34.47
CA PHE A 698 15.73 20.02 -35.79
C PHE A 698 14.91 18.96 -36.53
N LYS A 699 14.51 17.87 -35.87
CA LYS A 699 13.63 16.83 -36.46
C LYS A 699 12.28 17.38 -36.94
N ASN A 700 11.85 18.50 -36.36
CA ASN A 700 10.60 19.19 -36.70
C ASN A 700 10.82 20.45 -37.56
N GLY A 701 11.98 20.57 -38.22
CA GLY A 701 12.22 21.56 -39.27
C GLY A 701 12.87 22.88 -38.83
N VAL A 702 13.25 23.04 -37.57
CA VAL A 702 13.97 24.25 -37.12
C VAL A 702 15.44 24.17 -37.55
N THR A 703 15.91 25.18 -38.30
CA THR A 703 17.24 25.19 -38.93
C THR A 703 18.18 26.28 -38.41
N ASP A 704 17.71 27.26 -37.65
CA ASP A 704 18.54 28.30 -37.01
C ASP A 704 18.42 28.20 -35.48
N ILE A 705 19.38 27.53 -34.86
CA ILE A 705 19.38 27.24 -33.42
C ILE A 705 20.65 27.79 -32.79
N THR A 706 20.50 28.58 -31.71
CA THR A 706 21.62 29.03 -30.88
C THR A 706 21.55 28.39 -29.51
N LEU A 707 22.65 27.76 -29.08
CA LEU A 707 22.81 27.19 -27.74
C LEU A 707 23.77 28.06 -26.92
N MET A 708 23.28 28.63 -25.81
CA MET A 708 24.10 29.40 -24.88
C MET A 708 24.41 28.59 -23.61
N VAL A 709 25.69 28.51 -23.28
CA VAL A 709 26.18 27.77 -22.11
C VAL A 709 27.22 28.58 -21.32
N ARG A 710 27.08 28.58 -19.98
CA ARG A 710 27.94 29.33 -19.05
C ARG A 710 29.39 28.86 -19.01
N THR A 711 29.64 27.63 -19.46
CA THR A 711 30.96 27.00 -19.51
C THR A 711 31.13 26.28 -20.85
N PHE A 712 31.99 25.26 -20.93
CA PHE A 712 32.01 24.33 -22.06
C PHE A 712 30.95 23.23 -21.90
N ILE A 713 30.52 22.66 -23.02
CA ILE A 713 29.71 21.43 -23.03
C ILE A 713 30.58 20.28 -22.52
N LYS A 714 30.15 19.66 -21.42
CA LYS A 714 30.83 18.52 -20.81
C LYS A 714 30.23 17.24 -21.36
N THR A 715 31.07 16.29 -21.75
CA THR A 715 30.62 14.97 -22.23
C THR A 715 30.88 13.92 -21.17
N LYS A 716 29.81 13.27 -20.68
CA LYS A 716 29.90 12.17 -19.73
C LYS A 716 28.92 11.06 -20.11
N PRO A 717 29.27 9.77 -19.97
CA PRO A 717 28.35 8.67 -20.27
C PRO A 717 27.06 8.78 -19.44
N PHE A 718 27.18 9.07 -18.14
CA PHE A 718 26.06 9.32 -17.21
C PHE A 718 26.31 10.61 -16.39
N ASP A 719 25.45 10.91 -15.42
CA ASP A 719 25.37 12.22 -14.76
C ASP A 719 26.52 12.53 -13.77
N PHE A 720 27.37 11.56 -13.47
CA PHE A 720 28.57 11.69 -12.64
C PHE A 720 29.67 10.74 -13.15
N ASP A 721 30.85 10.79 -12.56
CA ASP A 721 32.01 10.05 -13.07
C ASP A 721 31.95 8.53 -12.76
N THR A 722 32.51 7.72 -13.67
CA THR A 722 32.49 6.25 -13.62
C THR A 722 33.12 5.65 -12.37
N GLU A 723 33.99 6.39 -11.70
CA GLU A 723 34.56 6.02 -10.40
C GLU A 723 33.51 5.74 -9.33
N TRP A 724 32.32 6.35 -9.40
CA TRP A 724 31.24 6.19 -8.42
C TRP A 724 30.38 4.94 -8.64
N VAL A 725 30.59 4.20 -9.73
CA VAL A 725 29.73 3.06 -10.13
C VAL A 725 30.48 1.79 -10.49
N ASP A 726 31.81 1.80 -10.51
CA ASP A 726 32.57 0.61 -10.86
C ASP A 726 33.85 0.47 -10.03
N LYS A 727 35.03 0.38 -10.68
CA LYS A 727 36.28 -0.07 -10.09
C LYS A 727 36.67 0.62 -8.77
N TYR A 728 36.31 1.89 -8.62
CA TYR A 728 36.63 2.70 -7.43
C TYR A 728 35.40 3.06 -6.59
N GLN A 729 34.24 2.47 -6.88
CA GLN A 729 32.97 2.83 -6.24
C GLN A 729 33.05 2.72 -4.72
N ASN A 730 33.60 1.61 -4.21
CA ASN A 730 33.72 1.40 -2.76
C ASN A 730 34.63 2.43 -2.11
N LEU A 731 35.72 2.83 -2.79
CA LEU A 731 36.63 3.86 -2.28
C LEU A 731 35.94 5.23 -2.26
N SER A 732 35.31 5.65 -3.36
CA SER A 732 34.62 6.94 -3.44
C SER A 732 33.48 7.04 -2.43
N LYS A 733 32.69 5.95 -2.29
CA LYS A 733 31.62 5.84 -1.30
C LYS A 733 32.15 5.87 0.14
N MET A 734 33.24 5.15 0.43
CA MET A 734 33.88 5.17 1.75
C MET A 734 34.38 6.57 2.12
N ILE A 735 35.07 7.27 1.21
CA ILE A 735 35.55 8.64 1.46
C ILE A 735 34.36 9.56 1.75
N PHE A 736 33.28 9.42 0.98
CA PHE A 736 32.07 10.23 1.17
C PHE A 736 31.39 10.01 2.52
N TRP A 737 31.19 8.76 2.94
CA TRP A 737 30.52 8.47 4.22
C TRP A 737 31.42 8.68 5.44
N ARG A 738 32.75 8.66 5.29
CA ARG A 738 33.69 9.04 6.35
C ARG A 738 33.82 10.55 6.56
N GLU A 739 33.43 11.36 5.57
CA GLU A 739 33.44 12.81 5.71
C GLU A 739 32.30 13.24 6.64
N GLU A 740 32.61 13.94 7.72
CA GLU A 740 31.61 14.42 8.70
C GLU A 740 31.11 15.84 8.36
N CYS A 741 31.90 16.63 7.63
CA CYS A 741 31.54 17.99 7.26
C CYS A 741 30.52 18.01 6.11
N MET A 742 29.29 18.45 6.38
CA MET A 742 28.22 18.52 5.36
C MET A 742 28.54 19.45 4.18
N ARG A 743 29.32 20.51 4.40
CA ARG A 743 29.82 21.37 3.30
C ARG A 743 30.83 20.64 2.42
N ALA A 744 31.72 19.84 3.01
CA ALA A 744 32.65 19.01 2.25
C ALA A 744 31.91 17.94 1.45
N ARG A 745 30.92 17.24 2.06
CA ARG A 745 30.04 16.32 1.32
C ARG A 745 29.33 16.99 0.16
N LYS A 746 28.79 18.20 0.35
CA LYS A 746 28.18 18.99 -0.72
C LYS A 746 29.17 19.27 -1.86
N GLN A 747 30.39 19.68 -1.52
CA GLN A 747 31.44 19.91 -2.52
C GLN A 747 31.78 18.64 -3.29
N MET A 748 31.92 17.49 -2.62
CA MET A 748 32.15 16.20 -3.27
C MET A 748 31.04 15.84 -4.27
N ILE A 749 29.78 16.10 -3.93
CA ILE A 749 28.63 15.89 -4.83
C ILE A 749 28.72 16.82 -6.05
N MET A 750 29.05 18.10 -5.82
CA MET A 750 29.23 19.07 -6.90
C MET A 750 30.38 18.67 -7.83
N ASP A 751 31.49 18.19 -7.28
CA ASP A 751 32.68 17.77 -8.03
C ASP A 751 32.40 16.52 -8.86
N ALA A 752 31.76 15.50 -8.26
CA ALA A 752 31.39 14.26 -8.95
C ALA A 752 30.45 14.50 -10.13
N ARG A 753 29.42 15.35 -9.94
CA ARG A 753 28.47 15.69 -11.00
C ARG A 753 29.10 16.64 -12.03
N ASN A 754 29.86 17.62 -11.55
CA ASN A 754 30.53 18.65 -12.35
C ASN A 754 29.55 19.41 -13.27
N GLY A 755 28.34 19.70 -12.79
CA GLY A 755 27.30 20.42 -13.53
C GLY A 755 26.64 19.62 -14.68
N GLY A 756 25.92 20.33 -15.55
CA GLY A 756 25.23 19.73 -16.69
C GLY A 756 26.19 19.05 -17.68
N SER A 757 25.83 17.85 -18.12
CA SER A 757 26.61 17.08 -19.10
C SER A 757 25.70 16.45 -20.15
N VAL A 758 26.26 16.25 -21.34
CA VAL A 758 25.62 15.60 -22.48
C VAL A 758 26.27 14.23 -22.67
N ASN A 759 25.49 13.21 -23.00
CA ASN A 759 26.05 11.89 -23.31
C ASN A 759 26.71 11.88 -24.70
N VAL A 760 27.50 10.83 -24.99
CA VAL A 760 28.29 10.76 -26.22
C VAL A 760 27.42 10.82 -27.50
N PRO A 761 26.29 10.10 -27.61
CA PRO A 761 25.43 10.20 -28.79
C PRO A 761 24.92 11.61 -29.07
N TYR A 762 24.35 12.29 -28.06
CA TYR A 762 23.85 13.65 -28.26
C TYR A 762 24.99 14.66 -28.46
N CYS A 763 26.16 14.47 -27.86
CA CYS A 763 27.32 15.33 -28.15
C CYS A 763 27.78 15.19 -29.61
N ARG A 764 27.75 13.97 -30.17
CA ARG A 764 28.03 13.75 -31.59
C ARG A 764 26.98 14.44 -32.47
N ARG A 765 25.71 14.35 -32.07
CA ARG A 765 24.60 15.01 -32.75
C ARG A 765 24.74 16.54 -32.76
N LEU A 766 25.08 17.16 -31.63
CA LEU A 766 25.32 18.61 -31.57
C LEU A 766 26.45 19.04 -32.52
N LYS A 767 27.56 18.30 -32.56
CA LYS A 767 28.67 18.58 -33.49
C LYS A 767 28.28 18.41 -34.95
N GLU A 768 27.44 17.42 -35.25
CA GLU A 768 26.90 17.22 -36.59
C GLU A 768 26.05 18.44 -37.01
N LEU A 769 25.15 18.91 -36.14
CA LEU A 769 24.32 20.08 -36.42
C LEU A 769 25.14 21.37 -36.54
N GLU A 770 26.18 21.53 -35.72
CA GLU A 770 27.12 22.65 -35.81
C GLU A 770 27.87 22.62 -37.15
N SER A 771 28.33 21.44 -37.60
CA SER A 771 28.99 21.30 -38.91
C SER A 771 28.08 21.58 -40.10
N LYS A 772 26.77 21.40 -39.94
CA LYS A 772 25.74 21.72 -40.95
C LYS A 772 25.33 23.19 -40.93
N GLY A 773 25.88 24.00 -40.01
CA GLY A 773 25.48 25.40 -39.82
C GLY A 773 24.10 25.58 -39.18
N VAL A 774 23.47 24.50 -38.70
CA VAL A 774 22.15 24.53 -38.06
C VAL A 774 22.21 25.00 -36.61
N LEU A 775 23.31 24.66 -35.92
CA LEU A 775 23.51 24.96 -34.51
C LEU A 775 24.71 25.89 -34.31
N LYS A 776 24.49 27.01 -33.63
CA LYS A 776 25.56 27.88 -33.12
C LYS A 776 25.72 27.68 -31.62
N VAL A 777 26.89 27.21 -31.18
CA VAL A 777 27.20 27.04 -29.75
C VAL A 777 28.00 28.24 -29.24
N MET A 778 27.42 28.96 -28.28
CA MET A 778 28.06 30.07 -27.58
C MET A 778 28.46 29.62 -26.17
N THR A 779 29.76 29.41 -25.97
CA THR A 779 30.33 28.92 -24.71
C THR A 779 30.88 30.04 -23.85
N CYS A 780 30.89 29.83 -22.54
CA CYS A 780 31.29 30.86 -21.57
C CYS A 780 30.43 32.13 -21.70
N THR A 781 29.17 31.97 -22.11
CA THR A 781 28.23 33.03 -22.43
C THR A 781 27.08 33.06 -21.43
N GLU A 782 26.80 34.24 -20.89
CA GLU A 782 25.69 34.50 -19.98
C GLU A 782 24.79 35.60 -20.56
N ILE A 783 23.47 35.43 -20.44
CA ILE A 783 22.51 36.44 -20.87
C ILE A 783 22.44 37.52 -19.80
N SER A 784 22.74 38.75 -20.18
CA SER A 784 22.69 39.92 -19.30
C SER A 784 21.29 40.54 -19.25
N SER A 785 20.61 40.62 -20.39
CA SER A 785 19.22 41.05 -20.51
C SER A 785 18.54 40.35 -21.68
N ALA A 786 17.23 40.14 -21.55
CA ALA A 786 16.40 39.64 -22.63
C ALA A 786 15.00 40.27 -22.51
N THR A 787 14.52 40.89 -23.58
CA THR A 787 13.20 41.51 -23.66
C THR A 787 12.42 40.89 -24.80
N TYR A 788 11.16 40.53 -24.55
CA TYR A 788 10.26 40.03 -25.59
C TYR A 788 9.39 41.19 -26.06
N ASP A 789 9.36 41.39 -27.38
CA ASP A 789 8.47 42.32 -28.05
C ASP A 789 7.18 41.58 -28.40
N ASP A 790 6.06 41.99 -27.81
CA ASP A 790 4.77 41.34 -27.98
C ASP A 790 4.14 41.62 -29.36
N ASP A 791 4.49 42.75 -30.00
CA ASP A 791 3.96 43.14 -31.31
C ASP A 791 4.70 42.41 -32.44
N GLU A 792 6.03 42.31 -32.34
CA GLU A 792 6.84 41.59 -33.33
C GLU A 792 6.91 40.07 -33.05
N GLY A 793 6.66 39.66 -31.80
CA GLY A 793 6.75 38.27 -31.36
C GLY A 793 8.19 37.75 -31.27
N VAL A 794 9.16 38.62 -31.03
CA VAL A 794 10.61 38.33 -31.08
C VAL A 794 11.31 38.74 -29.78
N TRP A 795 12.26 37.94 -29.33
CA TRP A 795 13.19 38.25 -28.25
C TRP A 795 14.35 39.10 -28.74
N ASP A 796 14.65 40.17 -28.03
CA ASP A 796 15.93 40.89 -28.10
C ASP A 796 16.81 40.50 -26.92
N VAL A 797 17.95 39.87 -27.20
CA VAL A 797 18.85 39.29 -26.19
C VAL A 797 20.21 39.97 -26.24
N THR A 798 20.67 40.43 -25.08
CA THR A 798 22.05 40.88 -24.87
C THR A 798 22.80 39.86 -24.01
N ALA A 799 23.89 39.32 -24.53
CA ALA A 799 24.68 38.30 -23.86
C ALA A 799 26.15 38.70 -23.76
N VAL A 800 26.83 38.24 -22.72
CA VAL A 800 28.24 38.52 -22.49
C VAL A 800 29.02 37.22 -22.42
N SER A 801 30.07 37.13 -23.23
CA SER A 801 31.01 36.02 -23.28
C SER A 801 32.30 36.39 -22.58
N LYS A 802 32.79 35.54 -21.67
CA LYS A 802 34.10 35.72 -21.04
C LYS A 802 35.18 35.12 -21.93
N ASP A 803 36.27 35.85 -22.16
CA ASP A 803 37.41 35.34 -22.91
C ASP A 803 37.99 34.10 -22.23
N GLN A 804 38.46 33.17 -23.07
CA GLN A 804 38.94 31.88 -22.60
C GLN A 804 40.03 32.08 -21.54
N MET A 805 39.84 31.58 -20.32
CA MET A 805 40.99 31.19 -19.50
C MET A 805 41.78 30.19 -20.34
N GLY A 806 42.89 30.64 -20.91
CA GLY A 806 43.66 29.88 -21.88
C GLY A 806 43.90 28.46 -21.38
N LYS A 807 43.77 27.47 -22.30
CA LYS A 807 44.12 26.06 -22.08
C LYS A 807 45.30 25.99 -21.11
N ARG A 808 45.04 25.64 -19.84
CA ARG A 808 46.10 25.49 -18.84
C ARG A 808 47.06 24.45 -19.40
N ARG A 809 48.23 24.91 -19.87
CA ARG A 809 49.30 24.08 -20.41
C ARG A 809 49.58 23.02 -19.35
N ARG A 810 49.22 21.77 -19.64
CA ARG A 810 49.65 20.60 -18.89
C ARG A 810 51.18 20.69 -18.76
N ARG A 811 51.73 21.02 -17.59
CA ARG A 811 53.15 20.82 -17.32
C ARG A 811 53.46 20.68 -15.83
N SER A 812 54.16 19.57 -15.57
CA SER A 812 55.24 19.35 -14.60
C SER A 812 55.05 19.82 -13.16
N SER A 813 55.11 18.84 -12.26
CA SER A 813 55.62 18.95 -10.89
C SER A 813 56.71 20.02 -10.72
N VAL A 814 56.54 20.92 -9.75
CA VAL A 814 57.50 21.30 -8.68
C VAL A 814 56.96 22.51 -7.90
N SER A 815 57.04 22.38 -6.57
CA SER A 815 56.96 23.36 -5.47
C SER A 815 55.98 24.54 -5.54
N ALA A 816 55.06 24.58 -4.58
CA ALA A 816 54.27 25.74 -4.22
C ALA A 816 55.13 26.80 -3.49
N THR A 817 55.21 28.00 -4.06
CA THR A 817 55.36 29.26 -3.31
C THR A 817 54.63 30.40 -4.04
N SER A 818 53.79 31.10 -3.27
CA SER A 818 53.07 32.36 -3.50
C SER A 818 51.96 32.46 -4.59
N PRO A 819 50.76 32.99 -4.26
CA PRO A 819 49.70 33.31 -5.21
C PRO A 819 49.78 34.78 -5.67
N ASP A 820 50.01 35.00 -6.96
CA ASP A 820 49.83 36.31 -7.59
C ASP A 820 48.35 36.57 -7.91
N HIS A 821 47.89 37.75 -7.53
CA HIS A 821 46.52 38.24 -7.62
C HIS A 821 46.30 39.05 -8.93
N HIS A 822 45.11 38.85 -9.55
CA HIS A 822 44.40 39.77 -10.46
C HIS A 822 44.90 40.02 -11.91
N ALA A 823 44.35 39.25 -12.87
CA ALA A 823 43.99 39.77 -14.19
C ALA A 823 42.54 39.34 -14.51
N GLN A 824 41.61 40.29 -14.63
CA GLN A 824 40.22 40.00 -15.01
C GLN A 824 40.17 39.55 -16.49
N PRO A 825 39.45 38.48 -16.84
CA PRO A 825 39.31 38.04 -18.22
C PRO A 825 38.55 39.09 -19.03
N ALA A 826 38.98 39.34 -20.28
CA ALA A 826 38.28 40.24 -21.19
C ALA A 826 36.84 39.74 -21.45
N MET A 827 35.90 40.66 -21.62
CA MET A 827 34.48 40.36 -21.78
C MET A 827 33.99 40.87 -23.13
N HIS A 828 33.37 39.98 -23.93
CA HIS A 828 32.78 40.30 -25.22
C HIS A 828 31.27 40.40 -25.09
N THR A 829 30.70 41.56 -25.39
CA THR A 829 29.26 41.78 -25.36
C THR A 829 28.65 41.57 -26.74
N HIS A 830 27.60 40.76 -26.81
CA HIS A 830 26.79 40.51 -28.00
C HIS A 830 25.43 41.20 -27.82
N ASN A 831 25.22 42.30 -28.53
CA ASN A 831 23.97 43.07 -28.51
C ASN A 831 23.05 42.65 -29.67
N ASN A 832 21.75 42.94 -29.53
CA ASN A 832 20.74 42.81 -30.58
C ASN A 832 20.60 41.39 -31.17
N LEU A 833 20.72 40.35 -30.34
CA LEU A 833 20.50 38.98 -30.79
C LEU A 833 18.99 38.70 -30.81
N LYS A 834 18.43 38.52 -32.02
CA LYS A 834 16.99 38.33 -32.24
C LYS A 834 16.59 36.86 -32.34
N PHE A 835 15.59 36.43 -31.56
CA PHE A 835 15.07 35.04 -31.56
C PHE A 835 13.55 34.97 -31.52
N ASP A 836 12.93 34.10 -32.31
CA ASP A 836 11.46 33.89 -32.31
C ASP A 836 10.98 33.10 -31.09
N TYR A 837 11.84 32.25 -30.53
CA TYR A 837 11.49 31.46 -29.34
C TYR A 837 12.69 31.16 -28.45
N LEU A 838 12.44 31.12 -27.14
CA LEU A 838 13.45 30.83 -26.11
C LEU A 838 13.06 29.59 -25.32
N VAL A 839 13.97 28.60 -25.23
CA VAL A 839 13.85 27.45 -24.33
C VAL A 839 14.89 27.54 -23.21
N SER A 840 14.39 27.64 -21.98
CA SER A 840 15.20 27.65 -20.77
C SER A 840 15.39 26.22 -20.24
N ALA A 841 16.58 25.67 -20.41
CA ALA A 841 17.01 24.34 -19.96
C ALA A 841 18.02 24.45 -18.81
N THR A 842 17.73 25.34 -17.87
CA THR A 842 18.59 25.70 -16.72
C THR A 842 18.44 24.75 -15.52
N GLY A 843 17.65 23.70 -15.66
CA GLY A 843 17.45 22.66 -14.67
C GLY A 843 16.60 23.12 -13.48
N SER A 844 16.66 22.37 -12.38
CA SER A 844 15.94 22.66 -11.14
C SER A 844 16.93 22.92 -10.01
N THR A 845 16.50 23.71 -9.02
CA THR A 845 17.29 23.93 -7.79
C THR A 845 16.80 23.00 -6.70
N THR A 846 17.68 22.16 -6.16
CA THR A 846 17.35 21.28 -5.04
C THR A 846 17.53 22.03 -3.73
N ASP A 847 16.43 22.51 -3.17
CA ASP A 847 16.39 23.28 -1.93
C ASP A 847 15.09 22.95 -1.18
N ILE A 848 15.22 22.39 0.01
CA ILE A 848 14.09 21.98 0.85
C ILE A 848 13.24 23.17 1.28
N ASN A 849 13.86 24.33 1.50
CA ASN A 849 13.18 25.54 1.97
C ASN A 849 12.29 26.19 0.90
N ARG A 850 12.36 25.67 -0.32
CA ARG A 850 11.55 26.16 -1.44
C ARG A 850 10.45 25.14 -1.82
N VAL A 851 10.36 24.00 -1.14
CA VAL A 851 9.27 23.04 -1.37
C VAL A 851 8.01 23.56 -0.69
N GLY A 852 7.11 24.17 -1.48
CA GLY A 852 5.99 24.98 -0.97
C GLY A 852 5.14 24.32 0.11
N PHE A 853 4.74 23.05 -0.09
CA PHE A 853 3.90 22.34 0.89
C PHE A 853 4.60 22.00 2.21
N LEU A 854 5.92 22.14 2.28
CA LEU A 854 6.70 21.92 3.50
C LEU A 854 6.97 23.22 4.28
N ASN A 855 6.61 24.39 3.76
CA ASN A 855 6.98 25.68 4.37
C ASN A 855 6.52 25.78 5.83
N ASP A 856 5.26 25.44 6.11
CA ASP A 856 4.70 25.48 7.48
C ASP A 856 5.34 24.42 8.37
N PHE A 857 5.52 23.19 7.84
CA PHE A 857 6.19 22.11 8.54
C PHE A 857 7.62 22.47 8.95
N ILE A 858 8.41 23.06 8.05
CA ILE A 858 9.80 23.48 8.29
C ILE A 858 9.83 24.62 9.32
N SER A 859 8.88 25.55 9.23
CA SER A 859 8.77 26.64 10.20
C SER A 859 8.51 26.12 11.62
N ALA A 860 7.66 25.10 11.75
CA ALA A 860 7.35 24.46 13.02
C ALA A 860 8.42 23.43 13.48
N ASN A 861 9.14 22.81 12.55
CA ASN A 861 10.13 21.77 12.81
C ASN A 861 11.44 22.06 12.03
N PRO A 862 12.21 23.08 12.43
CA PRO A 862 13.40 23.50 11.70
C PRO A 862 14.42 22.37 11.58
N ILE A 863 15.10 22.32 10.43
CA ILE A 863 16.21 21.41 10.18
C ILE A 863 17.43 22.21 9.72
N ASN A 864 18.61 21.76 10.14
CA ASN A 864 19.85 22.29 9.59
C ASN A 864 19.94 21.94 8.10
N SER A 865 20.43 22.87 7.30
CA SER A 865 20.65 22.63 5.87
C SER A 865 21.97 23.22 5.37
N THR A 866 22.54 22.56 4.37
CA THR A 866 23.72 23.04 3.64
C THR A 866 23.30 23.33 2.20
N ASP A 867 23.31 24.60 1.81
CA ASP A 867 22.87 25.06 0.48
C ASP A 867 21.50 24.50 0.08
N GLY A 868 20.55 24.55 1.01
CA GLY A 868 19.19 24.05 0.82
C GLY A 868 19.01 22.53 0.95
N LEU A 869 20.08 21.76 1.21
CA LEU A 869 19.95 20.32 1.46
C LEU A 869 19.81 20.02 2.96
N PRO A 870 18.76 19.30 3.40
CA PRO A 870 18.52 18.98 4.81
C PRO A 870 19.56 18.01 5.36
N HIS A 871 19.91 18.18 6.64
CA HIS A 871 20.76 17.25 7.40
C HIS A 871 19.90 16.12 7.96
N LEU A 872 19.60 15.12 7.13
CA LEU A 872 18.80 13.95 7.51
C LEU A 872 19.62 12.94 8.31
N THR A 873 18.93 12.01 8.98
CA THR A 873 19.56 10.81 9.56
C THR A 873 20.09 9.89 8.47
N ASP A 874 20.88 8.88 8.85
CA ASP A 874 21.40 7.87 7.91
C ASP A 874 20.28 7.09 7.20
N ASP A 875 19.11 6.98 7.83
CA ASP A 875 17.88 6.37 7.31
C ASP A 875 17.02 7.31 6.47
N LEU A 876 17.51 8.51 6.19
CA LEU A 876 16.82 9.57 5.44
C LEU A 876 15.60 10.15 6.17
N GLN A 877 15.54 10.00 7.49
CA GLN A 877 14.53 10.58 8.36
C GLN A 877 14.87 12.05 8.67
N TRP A 878 13.86 12.89 8.90
CA TRP A 878 14.01 14.33 9.18
C TRP A 878 14.87 14.57 10.42
N ASN A 879 14.60 13.84 11.48
CA ASN A 879 15.45 13.65 12.66
C ASN A 879 15.00 12.35 13.36
N ALA A 880 15.59 12.00 14.50
CA ALA A 880 15.25 10.76 15.21
C ALA A 880 13.77 10.69 15.64
N ASP A 881 13.16 11.84 15.98
CA ASP A 881 11.84 11.92 16.60
C ASP A 881 10.70 12.09 15.59
N ILE A 882 10.97 12.64 14.41
CA ILE A 882 9.94 12.99 13.43
C ILE A 882 9.97 11.98 12.28
N PRO A 883 8.94 11.13 12.11
CA PRO A 883 8.86 10.09 11.07
C PRO A 883 8.52 10.64 9.66
N LEU A 884 9.15 11.77 9.28
CA LEU A 884 9.16 12.28 7.92
C LEU A 884 10.44 11.83 7.24
N PHE A 885 10.34 11.14 6.11
CA PHE A 885 11.48 10.69 5.32
C PHE A 885 11.58 11.50 4.03
N VAL A 886 12.80 11.77 3.56
CA VAL A 886 13.03 12.53 2.34
C VAL A 886 13.97 11.74 1.43
N MET A 887 13.59 11.51 0.18
CA MET A 887 14.40 10.79 -0.80
C MET A 887 14.71 11.64 -2.04
N GLY A 888 15.61 11.16 -2.90
CA GLY A 888 16.01 11.84 -4.14
C GLY A 888 17.11 12.86 -3.91
N GLY A 889 17.21 13.86 -4.77
CA GLY A 889 18.28 14.87 -4.69
C GLY A 889 18.34 15.62 -3.35
N LEU A 890 17.21 15.76 -2.64
CA LEU A 890 17.14 16.37 -1.32
C LEU A 890 17.91 15.55 -0.25
N ALA A 891 18.01 14.23 -0.42
CA ALA A 891 18.78 13.32 0.44
C ALA A 891 20.26 13.16 0.02
N SER A 892 20.76 14.00 -0.89
CA SER A 892 22.09 13.81 -1.48
C SER A 892 23.25 13.91 -0.48
N LEU A 893 23.10 14.62 0.65
CA LEU A 893 24.13 14.65 1.70
C LEU A 893 24.34 13.30 2.41
N VAL A 894 23.36 12.39 2.31
CA VAL A 894 23.40 11.06 2.91
C VAL A 894 23.64 9.98 1.85
N LEU A 895 22.94 10.06 0.72
CA LEU A 895 23.02 9.08 -0.37
C LEU A 895 24.17 9.33 -1.36
N GLY A 896 24.74 10.53 -1.37
CA GLY A 896 25.81 10.90 -2.30
C GLY A 896 25.31 11.22 -3.72
N PRO A 897 26.21 11.21 -4.73
CA PRO A 897 25.94 11.71 -6.08
C PRO A 897 24.86 10.94 -6.87
N SER A 898 24.58 9.69 -6.49
CA SER A 898 23.58 8.81 -7.15
C SER A 898 22.14 9.16 -6.78
N SER A 899 21.91 9.86 -5.68
CA SER A 899 20.58 10.31 -5.18
C SER A 899 19.68 10.95 -6.24
N PHE A 900 20.26 11.66 -7.20
CA PHE A 900 19.55 12.37 -8.27
C PHE A 900 19.04 11.45 -9.40
N ASN A 901 19.39 10.17 -9.42
CA ASN A 901 19.01 9.25 -10.49
C ASN A 901 18.54 7.90 -9.95
N LEU A 902 18.30 6.96 -10.88
CA LEU A 902 17.79 5.62 -10.59
C LEU A 902 18.71 4.79 -9.69
N GLY A 903 20.01 5.10 -9.62
CA GLY A 903 20.95 4.42 -8.73
C GLY A 903 20.68 4.73 -7.25
N GLY A 904 20.30 5.98 -6.92
CA GLY A 904 19.96 6.37 -5.55
C GLY A 904 18.55 5.97 -5.10
N ALA A 905 17.68 5.53 -6.03
CA ALA A 905 16.32 5.13 -5.70
C ALA A 905 16.27 3.87 -4.83
N ARG A 906 17.10 2.85 -5.14
CA ARG A 906 17.17 1.60 -4.38
C ARG A 906 17.86 1.79 -3.03
N ASP A 907 19.01 2.44 -3.01
CA ASP A 907 19.76 2.73 -1.79
C ASP A 907 18.91 3.51 -0.79
N GLY A 908 18.12 4.49 -1.26
CA GLY A 908 17.19 5.22 -0.41
C GLY A 908 15.99 4.38 0.05
N ALA A 909 15.42 3.57 -0.85
CA ALA A 909 14.25 2.73 -0.54
C ALA A 909 14.55 1.70 0.55
N GLU A 910 15.75 1.10 0.51
CA GLU A 910 16.21 0.14 1.50
C GLU A 910 16.30 0.77 2.89
N ARG A 911 16.99 1.90 3.02
CA ARG A 911 17.16 2.62 4.29
C ARG A 911 15.82 3.07 4.90
N ILE A 912 14.97 3.69 4.08
CA ILE A 912 13.66 4.16 4.53
C ILE A 912 12.77 2.99 4.96
N ALA A 913 12.72 1.90 4.18
CA ALA A 913 11.84 0.78 4.49
C ALA A 913 12.24 0.07 5.79
N ILE A 914 13.54 -0.12 6.03
CA ILE A 914 14.06 -0.70 7.28
C ILE A 914 13.61 0.16 8.47
N ARG A 915 13.95 1.46 8.45
CA ARG A 915 13.64 2.35 9.56
C ARG A 915 12.14 2.54 9.77
N MET A 916 11.35 2.63 8.71
CA MET A 916 9.90 2.70 8.81
C MET A 916 9.30 1.45 9.44
N ASN A 917 9.81 0.25 9.13
CA ASN A 917 9.34 -0.97 9.78
C ASN A 917 9.71 -0.99 11.26
N GLU A 918 10.93 -0.58 11.64
CA GLU A 918 11.32 -0.46 13.06
C GLU A 918 10.45 0.49 13.87
N ILE A 919 10.17 1.69 13.33
CA ILE A 919 9.32 2.69 14.00
C ILE A 919 7.91 2.14 14.20
N LEU A 920 7.40 1.40 13.21
CA LEU A 920 6.05 0.84 13.27
C LEU A 920 5.98 -0.36 14.23
N ASP A 921 7.01 -1.22 14.25
CA ASP A 921 7.10 -2.39 15.15
C ASP A 921 7.29 -1.98 16.62
N SER A 922 7.99 -0.86 16.87
CA SER A 922 8.24 -0.31 18.21
C SER A 922 7.05 0.50 18.77
N SER A 923 6.13 0.98 17.92
CA SER A 923 4.99 1.84 18.30
C SER A 923 3.76 1.11 18.87
N GLY A 924 3.91 -0.15 19.28
CA GLY A 924 2.94 -0.90 20.08
C GLY A 924 2.26 -2.04 19.31
N ASP A 925 2.82 -3.24 19.44
CA ASP A 925 2.10 -4.50 19.70
C ASP A 925 3.07 -5.71 19.76
N ASN A 926 4.28 -5.61 19.19
CA ASN A 926 5.27 -6.71 19.23
C ASN A 926 6.13 -6.76 20.49
N ALA A 927 6.26 -5.65 21.25
CA ALA A 927 7.08 -5.63 22.47
C ALA A 927 6.52 -6.46 23.65
N LYS A 928 5.31 -7.02 23.52
CA LYS A 928 4.72 -7.92 24.54
C LYS A 928 4.78 -9.41 24.17
N ALA A 929 5.22 -9.75 22.96
CA ALA A 929 5.46 -11.13 22.55
C ALA A 929 6.89 -11.62 22.83
N GLU A 930 7.84 -10.71 23.10
CA GLU A 930 9.27 -11.03 23.24
C GLU A 930 9.72 -11.39 24.68
N GLN A 931 8.86 -11.96 25.53
CA GLN A 931 9.28 -12.43 26.85
C GLN A 931 9.43 -13.95 27.01
N GLN A 932 9.48 -14.70 25.91
CA GLN A 932 9.74 -16.14 25.99
C GLN A 932 10.46 -16.76 24.78
N GLU A 933 11.27 -15.99 24.05
CA GLU A 933 12.19 -16.56 23.06
C GLU A 933 13.63 -16.34 23.48
N ASP A 934 14.45 -17.39 23.29
CA ASP A 934 15.90 -17.37 23.49
C ASP A 934 16.48 -16.12 22.80
N PRO A 935 17.17 -15.22 23.53
CA PRO A 935 17.75 -13.99 22.98
C PRO A 935 18.61 -14.26 21.74
N ARG A 936 19.24 -15.44 21.70
CA ARG A 936 20.06 -15.89 20.58
C ARG A 936 19.23 -16.27 19.36
N HIS A 937 18.04 -16.84 19.57
CA HIS A 937 17.10 -17.16 18.50
C HIS A 937 16.46 -15.89 17.93
N ALA A 938 16.07 -14.94 18.78
CA ALA A 938 15.57 -13.62 18.34
C ALA A 938 16.66 -12.84 17.57
N LEU A 939 17.90 -12.83 18.05
CA LEU A 939 19.04 -12.22 17.34
C LEU A 939 19.33 -12.93 16.01
N MET A 940 19.34 -14.26 15.98
CA MET A 940 19.50 -15.05 14.74
C MET A 940 18.36 -14.81 13.77
N GLN A 941 17.13 -14.62 14.24
CA GLN A 941 15.97 -14.33 13.42
C GLN A 941 16.05 -12.90 12.88
N ARG A 942 16.46 -11.91 13.67
CA ARG A 942 16.75 -10.54 13.20
C ARG A 942 17.85 -10.53 12.14
N LEU A 943 18.95 -11.25 12.35
CA LEU A 943 20.04 -11.37 11.37
C LEU A 943 19.60 -12.15 10.10
N ALA A 944 18.81 -13.20 10.24
CA ALA A 944 18.25 -13.97 9.13
C ALA A 944 17.21 -13.18 8.31
N LEU A 945 16.54 -12.21 8.96
CA LEU A 945 15.62 -11.24 8.34
C LEU A 945 16.33 -9.96 7.89
N ASN A 946 17.66 -9.87 8.04
CA ASN A 946 18.49 -8.72 7.69
C ASN A 946 18.13 -7.41 8.44
N ASN A 947 17.51 -7.53 9.63
CA ASN A 947 17.13 -6.46 10.54
C ASN A 947 18.19 -6.24 11.66
N GLY A 948 19.49 -6.40 11.33
CA GLY A 948 20.62 -6.23 12.25
C GLY A 948 21.96 -6.36 11.52
N ASN A 949 23.05 -5.86 12.10
CA ASN A 949 24.39 -5.95 11.54
C ASN A 949 25.20 -7.09 12.20
N TYR A 950 26.15 -7.70 11.49
CA TYR A 950 26.97 -8.80 12.04
C TYR A 950 27.90 -8.39 13.21
N TYR A 951 28.12 -7.09 13.43
CA TYR A 951 28.85 -6.54 14.58
C TYR A 951 27.99 -6.43 15.83
N ASP A 952 26.66 -6.52 15.74
CA ASP A 952 25.76 -6.53 16.91
C ASP A 952 26.01 -7.77 17.80
N ILE A 953 26.56 -8.85 17.22
CA ILE A 953 27.02 -10.05 17.95
C ILE A 953 28.26 -9.75 18.83
N LEU A 954 29.02 -8.68 18.54
CA LEU A 954 30.27 -8.36 19.24
C LEU A 954 30.07 -7.43 20.45
N GLY A 955 28.84 -6.95 20.68
CA GLY A 955 28.55 -5.93 21.69
C GLY A 955 28.16 -6.45 23.07
N GLU A 956 27.84 -7.75 23.23
CA GLU A 956 27.25 -8.28 24.47
C GLU A 956 28.20 -9.12 25.35
N ASP A 957 29.52 -9.02 25.16
CA ASP A 957 30.53 -9.62 26.05
C ASP A 957 31.47 -8.54 26.65
N ALA A 958 30.92 -7.43 27.12
CA ALA A 958 31.65 -6.41 27.89
C ALA A 958 30.75 -5.67 28.89
N ASP A 959 30.22 -6.40 29.87
CA ASP A 959 30.25 -6.06 31.32
C ASP A 959 29.40 -7.02 32.16
#